data_AF-A0AAV1EA01-F1
#
_entry.id   AF-A0AAV1EA01-F1
#
_cell.length_a   1.000
_cell.length_b   1.000
_cell.length_c   1.000
_cell.angle_alpha   90.00
_cell.angle_beta   90.00
_cell.angle_gamma   90.00
#
_symmetry.space_group_name_H-M   'P 1'
#
loop_
_entity.id
_entity.type
_entity.pdbx_description
1 polymer ?
#
loop_
_entity_poly.entity_id
_entity_poly.type
_entity_poly.pdbx_seq_one_letter_code
_entity_poly.pdbx_strand_id
1 'polypeptide(L)'
;MEMRAVEDIDMAEDLIIPPLPPLAFCLHDSYLSTHCSACCRPLPDSPFPPTLPPDSGDAHTLVYCSPRCCSDDSPLHSSSSEHNLLCQTPSPPTSPLGSSSICLSLRLLNHFIGNRTEAVNLTRIGGLVTNYERFAAIERNDDSGDNVLGMIKEGASRMLLAGNFGDDMAAVAEAMVCLVLTNAVEVQDNKGRNVGIGVYDTAFSWINHSCSPNACYRFTEMTAEVDRNAQLRIYPAAMIDDGGGEGDDAAGPASDMTRREGYGPRIIVRSIQDIKKDEEVTISYTDLLQPKVVRHRELLAKYQFSCCCKRCRATPATYVDQALQAIVVCSPDGQNLISDDDIYESNASQELMDVFDNAVDEYLTFNNPEMCCTKLEELLRHGHPNVRLEPRSGISQSCIRLYQFHHLCLNAYTTLASAYRVRASDFMAFPSENHNHLVEAFSMSKISAAYSLLLAAVTQHLFLHESSLIVTVANYWICAGESLAFLCRSSMWATFLKLQASISENMLLTSHNCYQAIIADVFAGKELTSELFAEKSGQFLNCIVNLVEKLWNFLTEEGSHLKEIRNHINFRGLLVAESPYKSITHLICNCYRNVPRFEANAHISQDSMDLFHLGVHCLIYGAYLSFVCFSKQPHLASDVVKFLYHEDILSGIQLKF
;
A
#
# COMPACT_ATOMS: atom_id res chain seq x y z
N MET A 1 15.65 16.58 13.21
CA MET A 1 14.22 16.66 12.89
C MET A 1 13.63 15.43 13.52
N GLU A 2 12.92 15.60 14.61
CA GLU A 2 12.34 14.51 15.37
C GLU A 2 11.04 15.07 15.95
N MET A 3 9.94 14.38 15.71
CA MET A 3 8.63 14.74 16.26
C MET A 3 8.32 13.82 17.43
N ARG A 4 7.94 14.39 18.57
CA ARG A 4 7.65 13.67 19.80
C ARG A 4 6.22 13.91 20.26
N ALA A 5 5.62 12.93 20.93
CA ALA A 5 4.27 13.05 21.48
C ALA A 5 4.24 14.01 22.68
N VAL A 6 3.26 14.93 22.71
CA VAL A 6 3.07 15.91 23.80
C VAL A 6 2.59 15.23 25.10
N GLU A 7 1.85 14.14 24.96
CA GLU A 7 1.16 13.40 26.01
C GLU A 7 1.15 11.90 25.68
N ASP A 8 0.61 11.08 26.58
CA ASP A 8 0.31 9.69 26.26
C ASP A 8 -0.85 9.68 25.23
N ILE A 9 -0.68 8.92 24.16
CA ILE A 9 -1.62 8.80 23.05
C ILE A 9 -1.98 7.33 22.91
N ASP A 10 -3.26 7.01 23.06
CA ASP A 10 -3.73 5.64 22.89
C ASP A 10 -3.72 5.23 21.41
N MET A 11 -3.77 3.93 21.13
CA MET A 11 -3.96 3.41 19.78
C MET A 11 -5.23 3.97 19.12
N ALA A 12 -5.17 4.23 17.81
CA ALA A 12 -6.28 4.77 17.02
C ALA A 12 -6.71 6.18 17.44
N GLU A 13 -5.75 7.07 17.66
CA GLU A 13 -5.99 8.50 17.92
C GLU A 13 -5.30 9.38 16.88
N ASP A 14 -5.92 10.50 16.49
CA ASP A 14 -5.33 11.45 15.54
C ASP A 14 -4.32 12.37 16.27
N LEU A 15 -3.13 12.54 15.68
CA LEU A 15 -2.00 13.31 16.25
C LEU A 15 -1.93 14.74 15.69
N ILE A 16 -2.38 14.93 14.45
CA ILE A 16 -2.41 16.22 13.76
C ILE A 16 -3.86 16.62 13.56
N ILE A 17 -4.32 17.56 14.39
CA ILE A 17 -5.67 18.12 14.34
C ILE A 17 -5.54 19.65 14.40
N PRO A 18 -6.12 20.42 13.46
CA PRO A 18 -6.90 19.94 12.32
C PRO A 18 -6.05 19.32 11.20
N PRO A 19 -6.67 18.62 10.23
CA PRO A 19 -5.98 18.03 9.10
C PRO A 19 -5.10 19.04 8.35
N LEU A 20 -3.88 18.63 8.03
CA LEU A 20 -2.84 19.52 7.51
C LEU A 20 -2.98 19.70 5.98
N PRO A 21 -3.04 20.95 5.46
CA PRO A 21 -2.98 21.21 4.01
C PRO A 21 -1.60 20.92 3.43
N PRO A 22 -1.51 20.58 2.13
CA PRO A 22 -0.23 20.52 1.45
C PRO A 22 0.30 21.93 1.24
N LEU A 23 1.62 22.10 1.29
CA LEU A 23 2.29 23.30 0.81
C LEU A 23 2.09 23.45 -0.70
N ALA A 24 2.23 22.33 -1.41
CA ALA A 24 1.86 22.17 -2.81
C ALA A 24 1.60 20.70 -3.11
N PHE A 25 0.81 20.42 -4.15
CA PHE A 25 0.61 19.08 -4.68
C PHE A 25 0.41 19.13 -6.19
N CYS A 26 0.56 18.00 -6.88
CA CYS A 26 0.35 17.85 -8.31
C CYS A 26 -0.21 16.46 -8.64
N LEU A 27 -1.11 16.34 -9.61
CA LEU A 27 -1.60 15.05 -10.13
C LEU A 27 -0.55 14.42 -11.05
N HIS A 28 -0.56 13.09 -11.17
CA HIS A 28 0.14 12.43 -12.26
C HIS A 28 -0.59 12.66 -13.60
N ASP A 29 0.17 12.63 -14.70
CA ASP A 29 -0.34 12.88 -16.05
C ASP A 29 -1.54 12.00 -16.42
N SER A 30 -1.52 10.74 -16.01
CA SER A 30 -2.59 9.75 -16.25
C SER A 30 -3.92 10.12 -15.60
N TYR A 31 -3.90 10.99 -14.58
CA TYR A 31 -5.09 11.40 -13.84
C TYR A 31 -5.55 12.83 -14.11
N LEU A 32 -4.82 13.61 -14.93
CA LEU A 32 -5.17 15.00 -15.24
C LEU A 32 -6.58 15.15 -15.85
N SER A 33 -7.02 14.18 -16.66
CA SER A 33 -8.33 14.20 -17.32
C SER A 33 -9.45 13.52 -16.52
N THR A 34 -9.13 12.87 -15.40
CA THR A 34 -10.10 12.09 -14.60
C THR A 34 -10.28 12.63 -13.19
N HIS A 35 -9.34 13.41 -12.67
CA HIS A 35 -9.37 13.97 -11.33
C HIS A 35 -9.17 15.49 -11.34
N CYS A 36 -9.78 16.17 -10.36
CA CYS A 36 -9.70 17.60 -10.17
C CYS A 36 -8.29 18.03 -9.76
N SER A 37 -7.69 18.96 -10.53
CA SER A 37 -6.32 19.45 -10.28
C SER A 37 -6.17 20.26 -8.99
N ALA A 38 -7.27 20.70 -8.37
CA ALA A 38 -7.27 21.46 -7.12
C ALA A 38 -7.58 20.65 -5.86
N CYS A 39 -8.22 19.47 -5.97
CA CYS A 39 -8.66 18.70 -4.80
C CYS A 39 -8.53 17.16 -4.93
N CYS A 40 -7.99 16.66 -6.04
CA CYS A 40 -7.80 15.23 -6.33
C CYS A 40 -9.08 14.38 -6.39
N ARG A 41 -10.27 14.97 -6.34
CA ARG A 41 -11.54 14.22 -6.48
C ARG A 41 -11.80 13.84 -7.93
N PRO A 42 -12.47 12.69 -8.19
CA PRO A 42 -12.95 12.37 -9.53
C PRO A 42 -13.78 13.51 -10.13
N LEU A 43 -13.57 13.78 -11.42
CA LEU A 43 -14.27 14.85 -12.11
C LEU A 43 -15.75 14.50 -12.33
N PRO A 44 -16.64 15.50 -12.32
CA PRO A 44 -18.02 15.34 -12.79
C PRO A 44 -18.06 15.18 -14.32
N ASP A 45 -19.20 14.75 -14.86
CA ASP A 45 -19.41 14.60 -16.31
C ASP A 45 -19.14 15.89 -17.11
N SER A 46 -19.30 17.06 -16.47
CA SER A 46 -19.00 18.38 -17.04
C SER A 46 -17.97 19.13 -16.17
N PRO A 47 -16.66 18.94 -16.43
CA PRO A 47 -15.61 19.63 -15.68
C PRO A 47 -15.48 21.11 -16.09
N PHE A 48 -14.87 21.90 -15.20
CA PHE A 48 -14.59 23.33 -15.43
C PHE A 48 -13.17 23.52 -15.96
N PRO A 49 -12.97 24.30 -17.04
CA PRO A 49 -11.64 24.66 -17.54
C PRO A 49 -10.96 25.73 -16.67
N PRO A 50 -9.66 25.99 -16.85
CA PRO A 50 -8.94 27.08 -16.19
C PRO A 50 -9.46 28.45 -16.64
N THR A 51 -9.26 29.47 -15.80
CA THR A 51 -9.74 30.84 -16.06
C THR A 51 -9.04 31.51 -17.24
N LEU A 52 -7.82 31.08 -17.55
CA LEU A 52 -7.04 31.50 -18.71
C LEU A 52 -6.78 30.23 -19.54
N PRO A 53 -7.57 29.95 -20.59
CA PRO A 53 -7.33 28.80 -21.45
C PRO A 53 -6.00 28.98 -22.20
N PRO A 54 -5.23 27.90 -22.42
CA PRO A 54 -4.05 27.96 -23.28
C PRO A 54 -4.46 28.39 -24.70
N ASP A 55 -3.63 29.21 -25.34
CA ASP A 55 -3.85 29.70 -26.72
C ASP A 55 -3.88 28.55 -27.76
N SER A 56 -3.33 27.38 -27.41
CA SER A 56 -3.44 26.14 -28.18
C SER A 56 -4.46 25.20 -27.55
N GLY A 57 -5.40 24.68 -28.35
CA GLY A 57 -6.44 23.73 -27.91
C GLY A 57 -5.91 22.33 -27.59
N ASP A 58 -4.83 22.22 -26.82
CA ASP A 58 -4.13 20.97 -26.52
C ASP A 58 -4.79 20.13 -25.41
N ALA A 59 -4.61 18.81 -25.54
CA ALA A 59 -5.27 17.76 -24.78
C ALA A 59 -4.83 17.60 -23.30
N HIS A 60 -3.81 18.33 -22.84
CA HIS A 60 -3.25 18.23 -21.48
C HIS A 60 -3.70 19.37 -20.53
N THR A 61 -4.88 19.92 -20.78
CA THR A 61 -5.40 21.05 -20.01
C THR A 61 -5.89 20.57 -18.64
N LEU A 62 -5.44 21.24 -17.56
CA LEU A 62 -5.95 21.02 -16.20
C LEU A 62 -7.46 21.24 -16.14
N VAL A 63 -8.14 20.44 -15.32
CA VAL A 63 -9.60 20.49 -15.17
C VAL A 63 -10.02 20.43 -13.71
N TYR A 64 -11.14 21.08 -13.42
CA TYR A 64 -11.62 21.29 -12.05
C TYR A 64 -13.05 20.77 -11.87
N CYS A 65 -13.36 20.26 -10.68
CA CYS A 65 -14.70 19.76 -10.36
C CYS A 65 -15.71 20.87 -10.02
N SER A 66 -15.25 22.10 -9.77
CA SER A 66 -16.12 23.22 -9.40
C SER A 66 -15.49 24.58 -9.72
N PRO A 67 -16.28 25.67 -9.81
CA PRO A 67 -15.75 27.03 -9.97
C PRO A 67 -14.83 27.44 -8.81
N ARG A 68 -15.12 26.96 -7.60
CA ARG A 68 -14.26 27.19 -6.42
C ARG A 68 -12.88 26.57 -6.61
N CYS A 69 -12.84 25.29 -6.98
CA CYS A 69 -11.59 24.60 -7.28
C CYS A 69 -10.78 25.28 -8.40
N CYS A 70 -11.47 25.75 -9.46
CA CYS A 70 -10.83 26.51 -10.53
C CYS A 70 -10.23 27.83 -10.00
N SER A 71 -10.98 28.59 -9.21
CA SER A 71 -10.49 29.83 -8.59
C SER A 71 -9.33 29.60 -7.62
N ASP A 72 -9.30 28.46 -6.94
CA ASP A 72 -8.30 28.16 -5.90
C ASP A 72 -6.93 27.72 -6.49
N ASP A 73 -6.91 27.07 -7.68
CA ASP A 73 -5.68 26.52 -8.29
C ASP A 73 -5.28 27.18 -9.62
N SER A 74 -6.24 27.64 -10.46
CA SER A 74 -5.91 28.21 -11.77
C SER A 74 -4.92 29.39 -11.74
N PRO A 75 -4.95 30.30 -10.75
CA PRO A 75 -3.92 31.34 -10.64
C PRO A 75 -2.53 30.77 -10.30
N LEU A 76 -2.47 29.72 -9.49
CA LEU A 76 -1.23 29.05 -9.11
C LEU A 76 -0.59 28.42 -10.34
N HIS A 77 -1.38 27.71 -11.15
CA HIS A 77 -0.96 27.09 -12.41
C HIS A 77 -0.25 28.06 -13.38
N SER A 78 -0.79 29.27 -13.50
CA SER A 78 -0.15 30.32 -14.32
C SER A 78 1.10 30.87 -13.63
N SER A 79 1.02 31.22 -12.33
CA SER A 79 2.12 31.86 -11.61
C SER A 79 3.34 30.98 -11.35
N SER A 80 3.17 29.65 -11.29
CA SER A 80 4.29 28.70 -11.13
C SER A 80 5.02 28.40 -12.43
N SER A 81 4.53 28.90 -13.57
CA SER A 81 5.01 28.55 -14.91
C SER A 81 4.90 27.06 -15.28
N GLU A 82 4.17 26.25 -14.52
CA GLU A 82 4.00 24.83 -14.86
C GLU A 82 3.18 24.63 -16.15
N HIS A 83 2.31 25.58 -16.51
CA HIS A 83 1.59 25.58 -17.78
C HIS A 83 2.56 25.51 -18.98
N ASN A 84 3.69 26.22 -18.93
CA ASN A 84 4.70 26.16 -19.97
C ASN A 84 5.29 24.75 -20.09
N LEU A 85 5.51 24.08 -18.95
CA LEU A 85 6.04 22.71 -18.94
C LEU A 85 5.05 21.74 -19.61
N LEU A 86 3.75 21.84 -19.27
CA LEU A 86 2.72 20.95 -19.81
C LEU A 86 2.45 21.19 -21.31
N CYS A 87 2.51 22.45 -21.77
CA CYS A 87 2.35 22.80 -23.18
C CYS A 87 3.56 22.37 -24.03
N GLN A 88 4.76 22.29 -23.45
CA GLN A 88 5.98 21.89 -24.16
C GLN A 88 6.12 20.38 -24.36
N THR A 89 5.22 19.55 -23.81
CA THR A 89 5.28 18.08 -23.89
C THR A 89 4.09 17.46 -24.64
N PRO A 90 4.09 17.41 -25.99
CA PRO A 90 3.08 16.65 -26.76
C PRO A 90 3.35 15.13 -26.82
N SER A 91 4.44 14.65 -26.22
CA SER A 91 4.86 13.24 -26.25
C SER A 91 5.30 12.80 -24.85
N PRO A 92 5.07 11.54 -24.44
CA PRO A 92 5.32 11.10 -23.07
C PRO A 92 6.79 11.33 -22.72
N PRO A 93 7.10 12.12 -21.68
CA PRO A 93 8.48 12.40 -21.36
C PRO A 93 9.13 11.12 -20.82
N THR A 94 10.18 10.66 -21.49
CA THR A 94 11.14 9.66 -20.99
C THR A 94 11.99 10.17 -19.82
N SER A 95 11.54 11.22 -19.13
CA SER A 95 12.21 11.73 -17.93
C SER A 95 11.95 10.78 -16.76
N PRO A 96 12.99 10.22 -16.13
CA PRO A 96 12.82 9.30 -15.01
C PRO A 96 12.09 9.91 -13.80
N LEU A 97 12.06 11.24 -13.67
CA LEU A 97 11.43 11.96 -12.56
C LEU A 97 9.92 12.21 -12.75
N GLY A 98 9.41 12.06 -13.98
CA GLY A 98 8.04 12.42 -14.36
C GLY A 98 7.78 13.95 -14.39
N SER A 99 6.71 14.37 -15.06
CA SER A 99 6.24 15.77 -15.12
C SER A 99 5.76 16.28 -13.75
N SER A 100 5.02 15.46 -13.00
CA SER A 100 4.41 15.82 -11.72
C SER A 100 5.42 16.31 -10.68
N SER A 101 6.61 15.69 -10.60
CA SER A 101 7.71 16.12 -9.73
C SER A 101 8.26 17.49 -10.10
N ILE A 102 8.37 17.78 -11.40
CA ILE A 102 8.86 19.08 -11.91
C ILE A 102 7.81 20.16 -11.68
N CYS A 103 6.53 19.90 -11.97
CA CYS A 103 5.42 20.80 -11.67
C CYS A 103 5.35 21.11 -10.17
N LEU A 104 5.47 20.09 -9.31
CA LEU A 104 5.48 20.27 -7.87
C LEU A 104 6.67 21.14 -7.41
N SER A 105 7.86 20.92 -8.00
CA SER A 105 9.05 21.73 -7.71
C SER A 105 8.85 23.19 -8.12
N LEU A 106 8.21 23.46 -9.27
CA LEU A 106 7.85 24.81 -9.72
C LEU A 106 6.83 25.47 -8.79
N ARG A 107 5.80 24.74 -8.34
CA ARG A 107 4.82 25.23 -7.35
C ARG A 107 5.51 25.62 -6.03
N LEU A 108 6.45 24.80 -5.55
CA LEU A 108 7.19 25.06 -4.31
C LEU A 108 8.21 26.20 -4.46
N LEU A 109 8.86 26.32 -5.62
CA LEU A 109 9.72 27.46 -5.94
C LEU A 109 8.95 28.77 -5.86
N ASN A 110 7.77 28.83 -6.49
CA ASN A 110 6.87 29.98 -6.42
C ASN A 110 6.38 30.25 -4.98
N HIS A 111 6.14 29.19 -4.19
CA HIS A 111 5.70 29.30 -2.80
C HIS A 111 6.77 29.87 -1.85
N PHE A 112 7.99 29.33 -1.88
CA PHE A 112 9.05 29.71 -0.94
C PHE A 112 9.85 30.92 -1.38
N ILE A 113 10.20 30.98 -2.67
CA ILE A 113 11.17 31.95 -3.18
C ILE A 113 10.44 33.12 -3.81
N GLY A 114 9.44 32.90 -4.68
CA GLY A 114 8.73 33.99 -5.35
C GLY A 114 9.71 35.05 -5.90
N ASN A 115 9.56 36.32 -5.49
CA ASN A 115 10.46 37.44 -5.85
C ASN A 115 11.52 37.77 -4.76
N ARG A 116 11.81 36.86 -3.83
CA ARG A 116 12.78 37.14 -2.75
C ARG A 116 14.21 37.26 -3.29
N THR A 117 14.97 38.21 -2.74
CA THR A 117 16.36 38.52 -3.13
C THR A 117 17.41 38.01 -2.13
N GLU A 118 16.99 37.22 -1.13
CA GLU A 118 17.88 36.71 -0.08
C GLU A 118 18.60 35.42 -0.51
N ALA A 119 19.77 35.18 0.08
CA ALA A 119 20.53 33.96 -0.16
C ALA A 119 19.74 32.73 0.36
N VAL A 120 19.49 31.77 -0.52
CA VAL A 120 18.72 30.57 -0.21
C VAL A 120 19.61 29.52 0.44
N ASN A 121 19.21 29.01 1.60
CA ASN A 121 19.86 27.85 2.19
C ASN A 121 19.52 26.60 1.39
N LEU A 122 20.47 26.08 0.61
CA LEU A 122 20.25 24.92 -0.26
C LEU A 122 20.06 23.61 0.50
N THR A 123 20.50 23.52 1.76
CA THR A 123 20.31 22.32 2.60
C THR A 123 18.90 22.24 3.18
N ARG A 124 18.26 23.40 3.39
CA ARG A 124 16.93 23.53 3.98
C ARG A 124 16.15 24.68 3.37
N ILE A 125 15.02 24.37 2.75
CA ILE A 125 14.13 25.35 2.14
C ILE A 125 12.78 25.25 2.85
N GLY A 126 12.31 26.36 3.43
CA GLY A 126 11.08 26.35 4.23
C GLY A 126 11.13 25.42 5.45
N GLY A 127 12.34 25.17 6.00
CA GLY A 127 12.57 24.22 7.09
C GLY A 127 12.64 22.75 6.66
N LEU A 128 12.30 22.42 5.41
CA LEU A 128 12.34 21.06 4.86
C LEU A 128 13.74 20.70 4.36
N VAL A 129 14.16 19.45 4.56
CA VAL A 129 15.48 18.97 4.11
C VAL A 129 15.47 18.70 2.62
N THR A 130 16.50 19.17 1.93
CA THR A 130 16.67 18.92 0.49
C THR A 130 17.55 17.71 0.20
N ASN A 131 18.48 17.35 1.10
CA ASN A 131 19.58 16.40 0.83
C ASN A 131 20.49 16.80 -0.36
N TYR A 132 20.45 18.06 -0.81
CA TYR A 132 21.19 18.55 -1.97
C TYR A 132 22.67 18.17 -1.96
N GLU A 133 23.37 18.46 -0.85
CA GLU A 133 24.81 18.16 -0.72
C GLU A 133 25.11 16.66 -0.75
N ARG A 134 24.20 15.82 -0.23
CA ARG A 134 24.38 14.36 -0.25
C ARG A 134 24.25 13.82 -1.67
N PHE A 135 23.23 14.26 -2.40
CA PHE A 135 23.08 13.89 -3.81
C PHE A 135 24.24 14.40 -4.67
N ALA A 136 24.72 15.63 -4.43
CA ALA A 136 25.87 16.18 -5.13
C ALA A 136 27.18 15.43 -4.83
N ALA A 137 27.30 14.81 -3.65
CA ALA A 137 28.50 14.05 -3.26
C ALA A 137 28.60 12.66 -3.92
N ILE A 138 27.50 12.09 -4.42
CA ILE A 138 27.45 10.76 -5.07
C ILE A 138 28.34 10.72 -6.33
N GLU A 139 28.54 11.88 -6.98
CA GLU A 139 29.34 12.08 -8.21
C GLU A 139 30.80 11.57 -8.13
N ARG A 140 31.33 11.32 -6.93
CA ARG A 140 32.76 11.02 -6.74
C ARG A 140 33.11 9.53 -6.64
N ASN A 141 32.12 8.64 -6.46
CA ASN A 141 32.39 7.29 -5.95
C ASN A 141 31.78 6.12 -6.72
N ASP A 142 30.94 6.31 -7.75
CA ASP A 142 30.30 5.17 -8.41
C ASP A 142 30.18 5.31 -9.95
N ASP A 143 30.58 4.26 -10.66
CA ASP A 143 30.46 4.07 -12.13
C ASP A 143 29.20 3.24 -12.46
N SER A 144 28.34 3.00 -11.46
CA SER A 144 27.07 2.29 -11.58
C SER A 144 25.99 3.20 -12.17
N GLY A 145 25.31 2.74 -13.21
CA GLY A 145 24.46 3.54 -14.11
C GLY A 145 23.17 4.13 -13.54
N ASP A 146 22.96 4.19 -12.22
CA ASP A 146 21.80 4.85 -11.59
C ASP A 146 22.10 6.34 -11.33
N ASN A 147 22.03 7.14 -12.39
CA ASN A 147 22.41 8.55 -12.34
C ASN A 147 21.30 9.45 -11.74
N VAL A 148 20.98 9.26 -10.45
CA VAL A 148 20.04 10.10 -9.68
C VAL A 148 20.40 11.59 -9.79
N LEU A 149 21.71 11.91 -9.80
CA LEU A 149 22.18 13.28 -9.98
C LEU A 149 21.88 13.83 -11.38
N GLY A 150 22.06 13.00 -12.42
CA GLY A 150 21.65 13.33 -13.78
C GLY A 150 20.16 13.59 -13.90
N MET A 151 19.33 12.79 -13.20
CA MET A 151 17.89 13.04 -13.09
C MET A 151 17.57 14.38 -12.41
N ILE A 152 18.31 14.73 -11.34
CA ILE A 152 18.16 16.01 -10.64
C ILE A 152 18.52 17.18 -11.56
N LYS A 153 19.68 17.11 -12.23
CA LYS A 153 20.17 18.15 -13.15
C LYS A 153 19.26 18.35 -14.37
N GLU A 154 18.74 17.25 -14.93
CA GLU A 154 17.75 17.29 -16.00
C GLU A 154 16.43 17.91 -15.52
N GLY A 155 15.92 17.47 -14.37
CA GLY A 155 14.72 18.04 -13.77
C GLY A 155 14.84 19.54 -13.52
N ALA A 156 15.97 19.97 -12.95
CA ALA A 156 16.29 21.38 -12.71
C ALA A 156 16.36 22.18 -14.01
N SER A 157 17.02 21.65 -15.03
CA SER A 157 17.12 22.32 -16.34
C SER A 157 15.75 22.55 -16.97
N ARG A 158 14.85 21.56 -16.86
CA ARG A 158 13.45 21.70 -17.31
C ARG A 158 12.67 22.73 -16.50
N MET A 159 12.91 22.84 -15.19
CA MET A 159 12.31 23.89 -14.37
C MET A 159 12.77 25.29 -14.82
N LEU A 160 14.07 25.47 -15.04
CA LEU A 160 14.63 26.74 -15.50
C LEU A 160 14.05 27.15 -16.85
N LEU A 161 13.96 26.21 -17.79
CA LEU A 161 13.38 26.45 -19.12
C LEU A 161 11.89 26.82 -19.04
N ALA A 162 11.09 26.08 -18.25
CA ALA A 162 9.66 26.35 -18.12
C ALA A 162 9.38 27.70 -17.43
N GLY A 163 10.18 28.05 -16.42
CA GLY A 163 10.07 29.32 -15.70
C GLY A 163 10.77 30.51 -16.35
N ASN A 164 11.55 30.28 -17.42
CA ASN A 164 12.44 31.27 -18.03
C ASN A 164 13.38 31.93 -16.99
N PHE A 165 13.93 31.10 -16.10
CA PHE A 165 14.89 31.51 -15.07
C PHE A 165 16.32 31.50 -15.63
N GLY A 166 17.18 32.36 -15.10
CA GLY A 166 18.61 32.41 -15.46
C GLY A 166 19.43 31.28 -14.84
N ASP A 167 20.65 31.11 -15.34
CA ASP A 167 21.60 30.08 -14.85
C ASP A 167 22.00 30.26 -13.37
N ASP A 168 21.82 31.47 -12.82
CA ASP A 168 22.04 31.80 -11.40
C ASP A 168 21.09 31.03 -10.46
N MET A 169 19.94 30.58 -10.98
CA MET A 169 18.96 29.79 -10.24
C MET A 169 19.21 28.27 -10.31
N ALA A 170 20.27 27.80 -11.00
CA ALA A 170 20.50 26.37 -11.21
C ALA A 170 20.61 25.57 -9.90
N ALA A 171 21.44 26.02 -8.96
CA ALA A 171 21.60 25.34 -7.67
C ALA A 171 20.30 25.33 -6.84
N VAL A 172 19.50 26.39 -6.95
CA VAL A 172 18.19 26.48 -6.30
C VAL A 172 17.19 25.52 -6.95
N ALA A 173 17.16 25.44 -8.28
CA ALA A 173 16.32 24.50 -9.01
C ALA A 173 16.67 23.04 -8.68
N GLU A 174 17.96 22.70 -8.65
CA GLU A 174 18.42 21.38 -8.19
C GLU A 174 17.98 21.10 -6.75
N ALA A 175 18.15 22.06 -5.82
CA ALA A 175 17.71 21.91 -4.44
C ALA A 175 16.19 21.74 -4.29
N MET A 176 15.37 22.37 -5.15
CA MET A 176 13.91 22.17 -5.19
C MET A 176 13.53 20.77 -5.66
N VAL A 177 14.20 20.27 -6.70
CA VAL A 177 14.01 18.87 -7.15
C VAL A 177 14.37 17.91 -6.02
N CYS A 178 15.50 18.14 -5.33
CA CYS A 178 15.92 17.31 -4.21
C CYS A 178 14.94 17.40 -3.02
N LEU A 179 14.34 18.58 -2.77
CA LEU A 179 13.29 18.76 -1.77
C LEU A 179 12.06 17.91 -2.09
N VAL A 180 11.60 17.90 -3.34
CA VAL A 180 10.48 17.06 -3.77
C VAL A 180 10.82 15.58 -3.61
N LEU A 181 12.00 15.15 -4.09
CA LEU A 181 12.47 13.77 -3.94
C LEU A 181 12.50 13.30 -2.49
N THR A 182 12.90 14.20 -1.58
CA THR A 182 13.08 13.89 -0.15
C THR A 182 11.77 13.93 0.64
N ASN A 183 10.82 14.81 0.32
CA ASN A 183 9.67 15.11 1.19
C ASN A 183 8.30 14.79 0.58
N ALA A 184 8.22 14.55 -0.74
CA ALA A 184 6.94 14.28 -1.37
C ALA A 184 6.38 12.91 -0.97
N VAL A 185 5.09 12.88 -0.73
CA VAL A 185 4.30 11.65 -0.50
C VAL A 185 3.30 11.44 -1.62
N GLU A 186 3.06 10.16 -1.92
CA GLU A 186 2.00 9.74 -2.84
C GLU A 186 0.63 10.12 -2.26
N VAL A 187 -0.12 10.91 -3.03
CA VAL A 187 -1.50 11.30 -2.75
C VAL A 187 -2.42 10.21 -3.27
N GLN A 188 -3.25 9.71 -2.36
CA GLN A 188 -4.24 8.69 -2.69
C GLN A 188 -5.65 9.27 -2.79
N ASP A 189 -6.42 8.75 -3.75
CA ASP A 189 -7.85 9.01 -3.82
C ASP A 189 -8.63 8.22 -2.75
N ASN A 190 -9.95 8.37 -2.73
CA ASN A 190 -10.82 7.66 -1.80
C ASN A 190 -10.88 6.13 -2.00
N LYS A 191 -10.27 5.61 -3.06
CA LYS A 191 -10.12 4.17 -3.35
C LYS A 191 -8.70 3.68 -3.06
N GLY A 192 -7.83 4.51 -2.48
CA GLY A 192 -6.44 4.17 -2.19
C GLY A 192 -5.52 4.16 -3.41
N ARG A 193 -5.96 4.68 -4.56
CA ARG A 193 -5.14 4.76 -5.79
C ARG A 193 -4.21 5.95 -5.70
N ASN A 194 -2.93 5.77 -5.99
CA ASN A 194 -1.96 6.86 -6.10
C ASN A 194 -2.31 7.70 -7.34
N VAL A 195 -2.78 8.94 -7.12
CA VAL A 195 -3.25 9.86 -8.17
C VAL A 195 -2.35 11.06 -8.38
N GLY A 196 -1.39 11.29 -7.48
CA GLY A 196 -0.47 12.42 -7.55
C GLY A 196 0.52 12.43 -6.40
N ILE A 197 1.26 13.52 -6.25
CA ILE A 197 2.26 13.72 -5.20
C ILE A 197 2.07 15.06 -4.50
N GLY A 198 2.41 15.13 -3.21
CA GLY A 198 2.29 16.36 -2.42
C GLY A 198 3.40 16.51 -1.37
N VAL A 199 3.76 17.76 -1.08
CA VAL A 199 4.68 18.13 0.00
C VAL A 199 3.90 18.89 1.06
N TYR A 200 4.13 18.52 2.32
CA TYR A 200 3.50 19.11 3.50
C TYR A 200 4.54 19.87 4.34
N ASP A 201 4.08 20.64 5.31
CA ASP A 201 4.97 21.44 6.13
C ASP A 201 5.74 20.61 7.18
N THR A 202 6.52 21.31 8.01
CA THR A 202 7.37 20.71 9.04
C THR A 202 6.59 19.89 10.08
N ALA A 203 5.29 20.14 10.28
CA ALA A 203 4.48 19.35 11.21
C ALA A 203 4.31 17.88 10.75
N PHE A 204 4.37 17.64 9.43
CA PHE A 204 4.33 16.28 8.87
C PHE A 204 5.72 15.83 8.38
N SER A 205 6.41 16.64 7.60
CA SER A 205 7.67 16.24 6.95
C SER A 205 8.85 16.06 7.90
N TRP A 206 8.71 16.36 9.19
CA TRP A 206 9.71 16.04 10.22
C TRP A 206 9.45 14.74 10.98
N ILE A 207 8.36 14.03 10.70
CA ILE A 207 8.07 12.73 11.29
C ILE A 207 8.98 11.68 10.64
N ASN A 208 9.90 11.12 11.42
CA ASN A 208 10.93 10.24 10.91
C ASN A 208 10.41 8.85 10.50
N HIS A 209 11.27 8.14 9.78
CA HIS A 209 11.05 6.76 9.42
C HIS A 209 11.39 5.76 10.54
N SER A 210 10.55 4.75 10.72
CA SER A 210 10.89 3.49 11.36
C SER A 210 10.38 2.32 10.53
N CYS A 211 11.08 1.18 10.54
CA CYS A 211 10.60 -0.06 9.92
C CYS A 211 9.69 -0.89 10.85
N SER A 212 9.46 -0.38 12.07
CA SER A 212 8.40 -0.78 12.98
C SER A 212 7.81 0.52 13.56
N PRO A 213 7.04 1.26 12.75
CA PRO A 213 6.47 2.55 13.14
C PRO A 213 5.36 2.40 14.18
N ASN A 214 5.09 3.50 14.90
CA ASN A 214 4.00 3.63 15.87
C ASN A 214 2.86 4.52 15.37
N ALA A 215 3.01 5.18 14.22
CA ALA A 215 1.96 5.94 13.55
C ALA A 215 1.87 5.61 12.04
N CYS A 216 0.72 5.93 11.45
CA CYS A 216 0.51 5.99 10.01
C CYS A 216 -0.15 7.31 9.62
N TYR A 217 -0.33 7.56 8.32
CA TYR A 217 -1.04 8.74 7.85
C TYR A 217 -2.12 8.38 6.83
N ARG A 218 -3.06 9.31 6.66
CA ARG A 218 -4.17 9.19 5.70
C ARG A 218 -4.55 10.52 5.11
N PHE A 219 -5.15 10.49 3.93
CA PHE A 219 -5.80 11.66 3.36
C PHE A 219 -7.25 11.74 3.81
N THR A 220 -7.72 12.95 4.11
CA THR A 220 -9.10 13.22 4.49
C THR A 220 -9.70 14.31 3.64
N GLU A 221 -11.02 14.26 3.49
CA GLU A 221 -11.79 15.35 2.94
C GLU A 221 -12.03 16.42 4.01
N MET A 222 -12.31 17.65 3.55
CA MET A 222 -12.73 18.75 4.40
C MET A 222 -14.16 18.50 4.88
N THR A 223 -14.34 18.18 6.17
CA THR A 223 -15.64 18.29 6.84
C THR A 223 -15.79 19.70 7.41
N ALA A 224 -17.02 20.22 7.42
CA ALA A 224 -17.33 21.61 7.76
C ALA A 224 -17.10 21.98 9.26
N GLU A 225 -16.65 21.03 10.08
CA GLU A 225 -16.44 21.21 11.52
C GLU A 225 -14.95 21.00 11.84
N VAL A 226 -14.15 22.01 11.53
CA VAL A 226 -12.80 22.12 12.09
C VAL A 226 -12.95 22.68 13.49
N ASP A 227 -12.70 21.84 14.50
CA ASP A 227 -12.57 22.33 15.88
C ASP A 227 -11.42 23.33 15.94
N ARG A 228 -11.77 24.61 16.16
CA ARG A 228 -10.80 25.71 16.21
C ARG A 228 -9.92 25.66 17.47
N ASN A 229 -10.23 24.77 18.42
CA ASN A 229 -9.44 24.55 19.63
C ASN A 229 -8.45 23.38 19.50
N ALA A 230 -8.40 22.70 18.35
CA ALA A 230 -7.51 21.57 18.18
C ALA A 230 -6.03 22.00 18.11
N GLN A 231 -5.22 21.40 18.98
CA GLN A 231 -3.77 21.60 19.07
C GLN A 231 -3.05 20.37 18.53
N LEU A 232 -1.88 20.58 17.90
CA LEU A 232 -0.99 19.50 17.52
C LEU A 232 -0.58 18.70 18.77
N ARG A 233 -0.76 17.38 18.74
CA ARG A 233 -0.37 16.47 19.83
C ARG A 233 1.07 15.96 19.67
N ILE A 234 1.79 16.55 18.73
CA ILE A 234 3.21 16.31 18.46
C ILE A 234 3.98 17.62 18.40
N TYR A 235 5.24 17.58 18.81
CA TYR A 235 6.12 18.75 18.82
C TYR A 235 7.55 18.40 18.37
N PRO A 236 8.32 19.35 17.82
CA PRO A 236 9.71 19.12 17.47
C PRO A 236 10.60 18.98 18.71
N ALA A 237 11.41 17.92 18.79
CA ALA A 237 12.29 17.65 19.94
C ALA A 237 13.28 18.79 20.26
N ALA A 238 13.70 19.56 19.24
CA ALA A 238 14.64 20.68 19.38
C ALA A 238 14.12 21.83 20.27
N MET A 239 12.83 21.85 20.61
CA MET A 239 12.25 22.89 21.47
C MET A 239 12.49 22.70 22.97
N ILE A 240 13.06 21.56 23.40
CA ILE A 240 13.30 21.28 24.84
C ILE A 240 14.67 21.81 25.30
N ASP A 241 15.65 21.95 24.40
CA ASP A 241 17.06 22.04 24.82
C ASP A 241 17.61 23.47 24.99
N ASP A 242 16.86 24.52 24.61
CA ASP A 242 17.36 25.90 24.73
C ASP A 242 16.68 26.69 25.85
N GLY A 243 17.34 26.68 27.00
CA GLY A 243 17.25 27.76 27.96
C GLY A 243 17.80 29.06 27.35
N GLY A 244 16.94 29.84 26.70
CA GLY A 244 17.13 31.29 26.52
C GLY A 244 18.25 31.75 25.59
N GLY A 245 18.46 31.09 24.45
CA GLY A 245 19.31 31.59 23.35
C GLY A 245 18.49 32.09 22.17
N GLU A 246 18.48 33.40 21.91
CA GLU A 246 18.11 33.94 20.59
C GLU A 246 19.24 33.62 19.59
N GLY A 247 18.97 32.79 18.57
CA GLY A 247 19.93 32.52 17.50
C GLY A 247 19.42 31.53 16.44
N ASP A 248 19.29 32.05 15.21
CA ASP A 248 19.09 31.38 13.91
C ASP A 248 17.72 30.75 13.62
N ASP A 249 16.80 31.56 13.07
CA ASP A 249 15.73 31.21 12.10
C ASP A 249 14.99 29.87 12.25
N ALA A 250 14.88 29.37 13.47
CA ALA A 250 13.98 28.29 13.85
C ALA A 250 12.57 28.87 13.94
N ALA A 251 11.98 29.16 12.78
CA ALA A 251 10.55 29.35 12.68
C ALA A 251 9.89 28.12 13.33
N GLY A 252 9.26 28.34 14.49
CA GLY A 252 8.50 27.31 15.17
C GLY A 252 7.41 26.74 14.27
N PRO A 253 6.81 25.59 14.64
CA PRO A 253 5.63 25.12 13.94
C PRO A 253 4.53 26.17 14.15
N ALA A 254 4.22 26.91 13.10
CA ALA A 254 3.26 28.02 13.01
C ALA A 254 3.79 29.42 13.43
N SER A 255 4.18 30.20 12.41
CA SER A 255 3.73 31.59 12.32
C SER A 255 3.65 32.01 10.85
N ASP A 256 2.41 32.24 10.40
CA ASP A 256 2.04 32.97 9.19
C ASP A 256 2.17 32.24 7.83
N MET A 257 1.43 31.14 7.69
CA MET A 257 1.09 30.58 6.38
C MET A 257 -0.38 30.83 6.14
N THR A 258 -0.70 31.55 5.06
CA THR A 258 -2.06 31.70 4.53
C THR A 258 -2.58 30.34 4.10
N ARG A 259 -3.07 29.55 5.06
CA ARG A 259 -3.70 28.25 4.83
C ARG A 259 -4.84 28.46 3.83
N ARG A 260 -4.66 28.07 2.56
CA ARG A 260 -5.74 28.09 1.58
C ARG A 260 -6.77 27.06 2.01
N GLU A 261 -7.84 27.51 2.66
CA GLU A 261 -8.94 26.72 3.26
C GLU A 261 -9.79 25.90 2.25
N GLY A 262 -9.21 25.49 1.11
CA GLY A 262 -9.87 24.65 0.09
C GLY A 262 -8.93 23.96 -0.91
N TYR A 263 -7.62 24.18 -0.81
CA TYR A 263 -6.64 23.71 -1.80
C TYR A 263 -5.96 22.40 -1.36
N GLY A 264 -6.11 21.35 -2.16
CA GLY A 264 -5.36 20.09 -2.06
C GLY A 264 -5.82 19.09 -0.98
N PRO A 265 -5.37 17.82 -1.10
CA PRO A 265 -5.67 16.74 -0.16
C PRO A 265 -5.11 17.06 1.23
N ARG A 266 -5.89 16.84 2.29
CA ARG A 266 -5.45 17.08 3.67
C ARG A 266 -4.88 15.81 4.27
N ILE A 267 -3.80 15.90 5.03
CA ILE A 267 -3.18 14.75 5.72
C ILE A 267 -3.49 14.76 7.21
N ILE A 268 -3.75 13.58 7.77
CA ILE A 268 -3.81 13.34 9.22
C ILE A 268 -2.83 12.22 9.54
N VAL A 269 -2.12 12.37 10.65
CA VAL A 269 -1.30 11.30 11.26
C VAL A 269 -2.08 10.69 12.41
N ARG A 270 -2.06 9.37 12.52
CA ARG A 270 -2.82 8.59 13.49
C ARG A 270 -1.97 7.51 14.14
N SER A 271 -2.15 7.27 15.43
CA SER A 271 -1.44 6.24 16.18
C SER A 271 -1.95 4.85 15.78
N ILE A 272 -1.04 3.92 15.54
CA ILE A 272 -1.35 2.50 15.29
C ILE A 272 -1.00 1.59 16.47
N GLN A 273 -0.36 2.17 17.50
CA GLN A 273 0.01 1.58 18.78
C GLN A 273 -0.07 2.69 19.83
N ASP A 274 -0.06 2.33 21.12
CA ASP A 274 0.05 3.33 22.18
C ASP A 274 1.42 4.03 22.08
N ILE A 275 1.43 5.35 22.23
CA ILE A 275 2.63 6.19 22.17
C ILE A 275 2.75 6.90 23.50
N LYS A 276 3.89 6.76 24.17
CA LYS A 276 4.12 7.45 25.44
C LYS A 276 4.47 8.91 25.23
N LYS A 277 4.17 9.73 26.22
CA LYS A 277 4.64 11.11 26.27
C LYS A 277 6.15 11.16 26.02
N ASP A 278 6.56 12.10 25.19
CA ASP A 278 7.93 12.34 24.74
C ASP A 278 8.56 11.21 23.90
N GLU A 279 7.81 10.15 23.56
CA GLU A 279 8.21 9.13 22.61
C GLU A 279 8.26 9.71 21.18
N GLU A 280 9.26 9.29 20.41
CA GLU A 280 9.36 9.66 18.99
C GLU A 280 8.19 9.07 18.20
N VAL A 281 7.52 9.92 17.44
CA VAL A 281 6.49 9.52 16.49
C VAL A 281 7.16 9.19 15.17
N THR A 282 6.90 7.99 14.66
CA THR A 282 7.52 7.49 13.42
C THR A 282 6.48 6.89 12.48
N ILE A 283 6.71 7.05 11.17
CA ILE A 283 5.91 6.45 10.09
C ILE A 283 6.80 5.56 9.22
N SER A 284 6.21 4.77 8.31
CA SER A 284 6.99 4.08 7.28
C SER A 284 7.15 4.92 6.02
N TYR A 285 8.34 4.92 5.42
CA TYR A 285 8.64 5.57 4.13
C TYR A 285 8.78 4.55 2.98
N THR A 286 8.84 3.26 3.32
CA THR A 286 9.07 2.12 2.42
C THR A 286 8.07 1.01 2.77
N ASP A 287 7.96 0.01 1.91
CA ASP A 287 7.14 -1.17 2.17
C ASP A 287 7.77 -2.05 3.27
N LEU A 288 6.98 -2.33 4.31
CA LEU A 288 7.41 -3.13 5.46
C LEU A 288 7.45 -4.63 5.18
N LEU A 289 6.86 -5.09 4.08
CA LEU A 289 6.95 -6.48 3.59
C LEU A 289 8.20 -6.74 2.75
N GLN A 290 9.12 -5.79 2.66
CA GLN A 290 10.43 -6.00 2.06
C GLN A 290 11.50 -6.44 3.10
N PRO A 291 12.50 -7.23 2.68
CA PRO A 291 13.65 -7.56 3.52
C PRO A 291 14.46 -6.32 3.90
N LYS A 292 15.22 -6.42 4.99
CA LYS A 292 16.05 -5.32 5.52
C LYS A 292 16.96 -4.69 4.47
N VAL A 293 17.61 -5.50 3.64
CA VAL A 293 18.55 -5.03 2.60
C VAL A 293 17.82 -4.19 1.54
N VAL A 294 16.65 -4.63 1.09
CA VAL A 294 15.84 -3.91 0.09
C VAL A 294 15.33 -2.59 0.67
N ARG A 295 14.79 -2.62 1.90
CA ARG A 295 14.37 -1.40 2.62
C ARG A 295 15.52 -0.41 2.78
N HIS A 296 16.71 -0.87 3.16
CA HIS A 296 17.89 -0.01 3.30
C HIS A 296 18.34 0.58 1.96
N ARG A 297 18.29 -0.19 0.88
CA ARG A 297 18.61 0.27 -0.47
C ARG A 297 17.67 1.39 -0.91
N GLU A 298 16.36 1.20 -0.75
CA GLU A 298 15.34 2.21 -1.08
C GLU A 298 15.52 3.49 -0.24
N LEU A 299 15.69 3.34 1.07
CA LEU A 299 15.88 4.47 1.98
C LEU A 299 17.16 5.25 1.70
N LEU A 300 18.25 4.56 1.37
CA LEU A 300 19.50 5.19 1.01
C LEU A 300 19.36 5.92 -0.33
N ALA A 301 18.78 5.29 -1.35
CA ALA A 301 18.62 5.89 -2.67
C ALA A 301 17.76 7.17 -2.61
N LYS A 302 16.60 7.12 -1.96
CA LYS A 302 15.63 8.22 -1.94
C LYS A 302 15.86 9.25 -0.83
N TYR A 303 16.18 8.79 0.38
CA TYR A 303 16.24 9.65 1.57
C TYR A 303 17.66 9.84 2.12
N GLN A 304 18.66 9.19 1.50
CA GLN A 304 20.08 9.37 1.81
C GLN A 304 20.45 9.00 3.24
N PHE A 305 19.77 7.99 3.83
CA PHE A 305 20.11 7.45 5.14
C PHE A 305 19.90 5.93 5.21
N SER A 306 20.55 5.28 6.18
CA SER A 306 20.30 3.88 6.52
C SER A 306 19.53 3.79 7.82
N CYS A 307 18.42 3.04 7.83
CA CYS A 307 17.58 2.93 9.02
C CYS A 307 18.29 2.16 10.14
N CYS A 308 18.12 2.65 11.37
CA CYS A 308 18.66 2.01 12.56
C CYS A 308 17.56 1.82 13.64
N CYS A 309 16.31 1.61 13.23
CA CYS A 309 15.21 1.32 14.16
C CYS A 309 15.36 -0.03 14.89
N LYS A 310 14.49 -0.31 15.86
CA LYS A 310 14.48 -1.57 16.65
C LYS A 310 14.49 -2.82 15.78
N ARG A 311 13.71 -2.84 14.69
CA ARG A 311 13.63 -3.96 13.73
C ARG A 311 14.95 -4.13 12.96
N CYS A 312 15.54 -3.04 12.47
CA CYS A 312 16.80 -3.10 11.71
C CYS A 312 18.03 -3.42 12.58
N ARG A 313 18.03 -3.04 13.87
CA ARG A 313 19.13 -3.34 14.81
C ARG A 313 19.04 -4.73 15.45
N ALA A 314 17.92 -5.43 15.31
CA ALA A 314 17.72 -6.73 15.94
C ALA A 314 18.80 -7.74 15.50
N THR A 315 19.43 -8.40 16.48
CA THR A 315 20.40 -9.47 16.29
C THR A 315 20.09 -10.59 17.30
N PRO A 316 19.67 -11.79 16.87
CA PRO A 316 19.42 -12.21 15.48
C PRO A 316 18.28 -11.41 14.82
N ALA A 317 18.17 -11.49 13.49
CA ALA A 317 17.10 -10.83 12.74
C ALA A 317 15.72 -11.17 13.31
N THR A 318 14.77 -10.23 13.20
CA THR A 318 13.40 -10.45 13.66
C THR A 318 12.76 -11.61 12.88
N TYR A 319 11.75 -12.27 13.47
CA TYR A 319 11.03 -13.34 12.79
C TYR A 319 10.51 -12.92 11.41
N VAL A 320 9.95 -11.71 11.31
CA VAL A 320 9.41 -11.17 10.05
C VAL A 320 10.52 -11.01 9.02
N ASP A 321 11.67 -10.44 9.39
CA ASP A 321 12.77 -10.26 8.44
C ASP A 321 13.36 -11.61 7.99
N GLN A 322 13.47 -12.59 8.89
CA GLN A 322 13.86 -13.96 8.54
C GLN A 322 12.87 -14.58 7.56
N ALA A 323 11.57 -14.45 7.83
CA ALA A 323 10.51 -15.00 6.98
C ALA A 323 10.48 -14.39 5.58
N LEU A 324 10.68 -13.07 5.46
CA LEU A 324 10.63 -12.33 4.18
C LEU A 324 11.82 -12.63 3.25
N GLN A 325 12.91 -13.17 3.78
CA GLN A 325 14.13 -13.51 3.03
C GLN A 325 14.48 -15.01 3.01
N ALA A 326 13.67 -15.83 3.68
CA ALA A 326 13.94 -17.26 3.80
C ALA A 326 13.88 -17.98 2.44
N ILE A 327 14.96 -18.69 2.14
CA ILE A 327 15.12 -19.54 0.96
C ILE A 327 15.28 -20.99 1.40
N VAL A 328 14.68 -21.90 0.62
CA VAL A 328 14.82 -23.35 0.75
C VAL A 328 15.69 -23.87 -0.39
N VAL A 329 16.84 -24.46 -0.05
CA VAL A 329 17.70 -25.13 -1.03
C VAL A 329 17.30 -26.61 -1.11
N CYS A 330 16.76 -27.02 -2.26
CA CYS A 330 16.37 -28.39 -2.52
C CYS A 330 17.57 -29.18 -3.06
N SER A 331 18.06 -30.13 -2.26
CA SER A 331 19.07 -31.13 -2.66
C SER A 331 18.38 -32.42 -3.15
N PRO A 332 18.94 -33.18 -4.12
CA PRO A 332 18.39 -34.47 -4.54
C PRO A 332 18.28 -35.50 -3.42
N ASP A 333 19.09 -35.36 -2.37
CA ASP A 333 19.12 -36.27 -1.22
C ASP A 333 17.94 -36.03 -0.24
N GLY A 334 17.02 -35.10 -0.56
CA GLY A 334 15.83 -34.81 0.23
C GLY A 334 16.09 -34.04 1.53
N GLN A 335 17.33 -33.60 1.77
CA GLN A 335 17.67 -32.71 2.87
C GLN A 335 17.48 -31.25 2.42
N ASN A 336 16.36 -30.65 2.84
CA ASN A 336 16.11 -29.22 2.66
C ASN A 336 16.92 -28.45 3.70
N LEU A 337 17.82 -27.57 3.24
CA LEU A 337 18.55 -26.65 4.10
C LEU A 337 17.91 -25.26 3.97
N ILE A 338 17.55 -24.66 5.11
CA ILE A 338 17.24 -23.23 5.20
C ILE A 338 18.59 -22.54 5.34
N SER A 339 18.97 -21.70 4.38
CA SER A 339 20.23 -20.95 4.48
C SER A 339 20.04 -19.74 5.38
N ASP A 340 20.98 -19.56 6.31
CA ASP A 340 21.11 -18.31 7.07
C ASP A 340 21.57 -17.14 6.17
N ASP A 341 21.31 -15.94 6.68
CA ASP A 341 21.36 -14.55 6.15
C ASP A 341 22.36 -14.17 5.03
N ASP A 342 23.38 -14.97 4.70
CA ASP A 342 24.47 -14.60 3.77
C ASP A 342 24.12 -14.72 2.25
N ILE A 343 22.96 -15.28 1.87
CA ILE A 343 22.59 -15.42 0.44
C ILE A 343 22.05 -14.11 -0.16
N TYR A 344 21.47 -13.22 0.64
CA TYR A 344 20.81 -12.02 0.12
C TYR A 344 21.78 -10.97 -0.45
N GLU A 345 23.06 -11.01 -0.04
CA GLU A 345 24.15 -10.21 -0.64
C GLU A 345 24.76 -10.86 -1.89
N SER A 346 24.19 -11.98 -2.38
CA SER A 346 24.72 -12.73 -3.53
C SER A 346 24.01 -12.36 -4.84
N ASN A 347 24.71 -12.46 -5.99
CA ASN A 347 24.09 -12.24 -7.31
C ASN A 347 22.89 -13.17 -7.59
N ALA A 348 22.73 -14.28 -6.85
CA ALA A 348 21.59 -15.20 -7.02
C ALA A 348 20.27 -14.58 -6.56
N SER A 349 20.29 -13.73 -5.51
CA SER A 349 19.10 -13.02 -5.07
C SER A 349 18.69 -11.93 -6.06
N GLN A 350 19.65 -11.26 -6.70
CA GLN A 350 19.36 -10.30 -7.76
C GLN A 350 18.80 -11.00 -9.00
N GLU A 351 19.39 -12.12 -9.42
CA GLU A 351 18.86 -12.93 -10.53
C GLU A 351 17.42 -13.41 -10.25
N LEU A 352 17.11 -13.83 -9.02
CA LEU A 352 15.75 -14.16 -8.61
C LEU A 352 14.80 -12.96 -8.68
N MET A 353 15.21 -11.80 -8.18
CA MET A 353 14.42 -10.56 -8.28
C MET A 353 14.13 -10.23 -9.75
N ASP A 354 15.15 -10.22 -10.60
CA ASP A 354 15.02 -9.91 -12.03
C ASP A 354 14.06 -10.88 -12.74
N VAL A 355 14.12 -12.17 -12.43
CA VAL A 355 13.23 -13.17 -13.05
C VAL A 355 11.77 -12.98 -12.63
N PHE A 356 11.50 -12.64 -11.36
CA PHE A 356 10.15 -12.31 -10.90
C PHE A 356 9.65 -11.01 -11.51
N ASP A 357 10.47 -9.97 -11.55
CA ASP A 357 10.12 -8.66 -12.11
C ASP A 357 9.80 -8.79 -13.60
N ASN A 358 10.60 -9.54 -14.37
CA ASN A 358 10.33 -9.85 -15.78
C ASN A 358 8.98 -10.58 -15.98
N ALA A 359 8.55 -11.42 -15.03
CA ALA A 359 7.26 -12.09 -15.10
C ALA A 359 6.08 -11.13 -14.79
N VAL A 360 6.28 -10.19 -13.87
CA VAL A 360 5.31 -9.15 -13.53
C VAL A 360 5.17 -8.14 -14.68
N ASP A 361 6.26 -7.80 -15.36
CA ASP A 361 6.27 -6.86 -16.50
C ASP A 361 5.41 -7.33 -17.68
N GLU A 362 5.26 -8.64 -17.88
CA GLU A 362 4.31 -9.20 -18.87
C GLU A 362 2.88 -8.70 -18.65
N TYR A 363 2.49 -8.50 -17.39
CA TYR A 363 1.18 -7.95 -17.05
C TYR A 363 1.18 -6.42 -17.11
N LEU A 364 2.13 -5.75 -16.47
CA LEU A 364 2.11 -4.29 -16.30
C LEU A 364 2.42 -3.53 -17.60
N THR A 365 3.37 -4.02 -18.39
CA THR A 365 3.87 -3.32 -19.59
C THR A 365 3.21 -3.84 -20.86
N PHE A 366 3.03 -5.15 -20.96
CA PHE A 366 2.53 -5.80 -22.18
C PHE A 366 1.03 -6.14 -22.13
N ASN A 367 0.35 -5.87 -21.02
CA ASN A 367 -1.06 -6.18 -20.79
C ASN A 367 -1.40 -7.65 -21.09
N ASN A 368 -0.51 -8.58 -20.71
CA ASN A 368 -0.64 -10.02 -20.93
C ASN A 368 -0.76 -10.78 -19.60
N PRO A 369 -1.95 -10.79 -18.98
CA PRO A 369 -2.14 -11.42 -17.68
C PRO A 369 -1.99 -12.95 -17.71
N GLU A 370 -2.26 -13.61 -18.84
CA GLU A 370 -2.14 -15.07 -18.97
C GLU A 370 -0.67 -15.54 -18.89
N MET A 371 0.22 -14.87 -19.63
CA MET A 371 1.64 -15.19 -19.62
C MET A 371 2.27 -14.89 -18.26
N CYS A 372 1.90 -13.76 -17.64
CA CYS A 372 2.29 -13.42 -16.28
C CYS A 372 1.89 -14.52 -15.28
N CYS A 373 0.62 -14.94 -15.30
CA CYS A 373 0.14 -15.99 -14.39
C CYS A 373 0.94 -17.29 -14.56
N THR A 374 1.14 -17.71 -15.80
CA THR A 374 1.86 -18.96 -16.11
C THR A 374 3.31 -18.90 -15.62
N LYS A 375 4.03 -17.80 -15.91
CA LYS A 375 5.43 -17.63 -15.49
C LYS A 375 5.56 -17.60 -13.97
N LEU A 376 4.72 -16.84 -13.28
CA LEU A 376 4.76 -16.72 -11.83
C LEU A 376 4.41 -18.04 -11.13
N GLU A 377 3.34 -18.74 -11.56
CA GLU A 377 2.98 -20.04 -10.97
C GLU A 377 4.09 -21.08 -11.17
N GLU A 378 4.75 -21.08 -12.33
CA GLU A 378 5.86 -21.99 -12.62
C GLU A 378 7.08 -21.71 -11.74
N LEU A 379 7.43 -20.43 -11.56
CA LEU A 379 8.52 -20.00 -10.66
C LEU A 379 8.24 -20.37 -9.21
N LEU A 380 7.01 -20.15 -8.73
CA LEU A 380 6.60 -20.51 -7.37
C LEU A 380 6.61 -22.03 -7.14
N ARG A 381 6.24 -22.81 -8.16
CA ARG A 381 6.14 -24.27 -8.08
C ARG A 381 7.50 -24.96 -8.17
N HIS A 382 8.30 -24.56 -9.14
CA HIS A 382 9.57 -25.22 -9.41
C HIS A 382 10.75 -24.60 -8.72
N GLY A 383 10.74 -23.29 -8.48
CA GLY A 383 11.90 -22.54 -8.04
C GLY A 383 12.86 -22.23 -9.20
N HIS A 384 13.94 -21.52 -8.90
CA HIS A 384 14.97 -21.16 -9.88
C HIS A 384 16.15 -22.15 -9.80
N PRO A 385 16.76 -22.55 -10.94
CA PRO A 385 17.98 -23.35 -10.93
C PRO A 385 19.11 -22.61 -10.18
N ASN A 386 19.79 -23.28 -9.25
CA ASN A 386 20.93 -22.69 -8.56
C ASN A 386 22.23 -23.06 -9.29
N VAL A 387 22.86 -22.08 -9.96
CA VAL A 387 24.08 -22.27 -10.78
C VAL A 387 25.36 -22.29 -9.92
N ARG A 388 25.31 -21.93 -8.63
CA ARG A 388 26.50 -21.61 -7.81
C ARG A 388 27.13 -22.75 -7.00
N LEU A 389 26.56 -23.95 -6.97
CA LEU A 389 27.26 -25.10 -6.38
C LEU A 389 28.11 -25.78 -7.45
N GLU A 390 29.41 -25.50 -7.46
CA GLU A 390 30.32 -26.17 -8.41
C GLU A 390 30.21 -27.70 -8.31
N PRO A 391 30.20 -28.41 -9.46
CA PRO A 391 30.01 -29.86 -9.50
C PRO A 391 31.29 -30.56 -9.03
N ARG A 392 31.51 -30.64 -7.72
CA ARG A 392 32.43 -31.62 -7.16
C ARG A 392 31.78 -32.99 -7.26
N SER A 393 32.08 -33.66 -8.37
CA SER A 393 31.57 -34.96 -8.82
C SER A 393 30.15 -34.92 -9.39
N GLY A 394 30.00 -35.48 -10.59
CA GLY A 394 28.82 -35.32 -11.43
C GLY A 394 27.50 -35.71 -10.77
N ILE A 395 26.46 -34.99 -11.21
CA ILE A 395 25.02 -35.14 -10.93
C ILE A 395 24.56 -34.45 -9.63
N SER A 396 24.17 -33.17 -9.75
CA SER A 396 22.76 -32.73 -9.60
C SER A 396 22.60 -31.20 -9.56
N GLN A 397 21.71 -30.64 -10.37
CA GLN A 397 21.30 -29.23 -10.26
C GLN A 397 20.43 -29.05 -9.00
N SER A 398 20.97 -28.39 -7.98
CA SER A 398 20.17 -27.92 -6.84
C SER A 398 19.23 -26.80 -7.29
N CYS A 399 18.02 -26.75 -6.72
CA CYS A 399 17.04 -25.70 -7.01
C CYS A 399 16.80 -24.83 -5.77
N ILE A 400 16.72 -23.52 -5.97
CA ILE A 400 16.32 -22.56 -4.96
C ILE A 400 14.80 -22.38 -5.03
N ARG A 401 14.11 -22.67 -3.92
CA ARG A 401 12.70 -22.34 -3.73
C ARG A 401 12.57 -21.27 -2.67
N LEU A 402 11.60 -20.39 -2.87
CA LEU A 402 11.31 -19.34 -1.91
C LEU A 402 10.37 -19.88 -0.84
N TYR A 403 10.58 -19.49 0.41
CA TYR A 403 9.62 -19.76 1.46
C TYR A 403 8.31 -19.01 1.19
N GLN A 404 7.16 -19.55 1.61
CA GLN A 404 5.84 -18.96 1.30
C GLN A 404 5.65 -17.52 1.83
N PHE A 405 6.43 -17.10 2.83
CA PHE A 405 6.40 -15.73 3.37
C PHE A 405 7.46 -14.82 2.73
N HIS A 406 8.27 -15.34 1.82
CA HIS A 406 9.30 -14.56 1.15
C HIS A 406 8.65 -13.40 0.37
N HIS A 407 9.23 -12.22 0.44
CA HIS A 407 8.62 -11.01 -0.14
C HIS A 407 8.30 -11.14 -1.64
N LEU A 408 9.16 -11.80 -2.45
CA LEU A 408 8.85 -12.09 -3.86
C LEU A 408 7.61 -12.98 -4.03
N CYS A 409 7.35 -13.92 -3.11
CA CYS A 409 6.11 -14.68 -3.13
C CYS A 409 4.91 -13.79 -2.81
N LEU A 410 5.02 -12.88 -1.85
CA LEU A 410 3.94 -11.93 -1.53
C LEU A 410 3.62 -11.02 -2.72
N ASN A 411 4.65 -10.51 -3.40
CA ASN A 411 4.50 -9.73 -4.63
C ASN A 411 3.84 -10.58 -5.73
N ALA A 412 4.29 -11.82 -5.93
CA ALA A 412 3.69 -12.73 -6.90
C ALA A 412 2.22 -13.05 -6.58
N TYR A 413 1.86 -13.30 -5.32
CA TYR A 413 0.47 -13.54 -4.92
C TYR A 413 -0.41 -12.31 -5.16
N THR A 414 0.11 -11.12 -4.89
CA THR A 414 -0.58 -9.85 -5.18
C THR A 414 -0.84 -9.72 -6.69
N THR A 415 0.19 -9.92 -7.51
CA THR A 415 0.09 -9.85 -8.97
C THR A 415 -0.85 -10.92 -9.54
N LEU A 416 -0.74 -12.16 -9.07
CA LEU A 416 -1.60 -13.28 -9.49
C LEU A 416 -3.07 -13.00 -9.16
N ALA A 417 -3.36 -12.54 -7.93
CA ALA A 417 -4.71 -12.17 -7.53
C ALA A 417 -5.33 -11.12 -8.48
N SER A 418 -4.56 -10.09 -8.85
CA SER A 418 -4.99 -9.05 -9.79
C SER A 418 -5.13 -9.57 -11.22
N ALA A 419 -4.11 -10.27 -11.74
CA ALA A 419 -4.08 -10.77 -13.12
C ALA A 419 -5.23 -11.74 -13.39
N TYR A 420 -5.52 -12.66 -12.47
CA TYR A 420 -6.68 -13.56 -12.59
C TYR A 420 -8.01 -12.81 -12.51
N ARG A 421 -8.11 -11.73 -11.72
CA ARG A 421 -9.31 -10.89 -11.68
C ARG A 421 -9.56 -10.17 -13.00
N VAL A 422 -8.50 -9.62 -13.61
CA VAL A 422 -8.58 -9.01 -14.96
C VAL A 422 -9.04 -10.04 -15.98
N ARG A 423 -8.42 -11.24 -16.00
CA ARG A 423 -8.84 -12.32 -16.91
C ARG A 423 -10.31 -12.69 -16.72
N ALA A 424 -10.80 -12.78 -15.49
CA ALA A 424 -12.20 -13.04 -15.21
C ALA A 424 -13.11 -11.94 -15.77
N SER A 425 -12.73 -10.67 -15.62
CA SER A 425 -13.46 -9.53 -16.20
C SER A 425 -13.44 -9.55 -17.72
N ASP A 426 -12.32 -9.88 -18.36
CA ASP A 426 -12.19 -9.96 -19.82
C ASP A 426 -13.12 -11.03 -20.40
N PHE A 427 -13.18 -12.21 -19.76
CA PHE A 427 -14.13 -13.26 -20.15
C PHE A 427 -15.59 -12.83 -20.01
N MET A 428 -15.92 -11.95 -19.06
CA MET A 428 -17.28 -11.41 -18.89
C MET A 428 -17.60 -10.23 -19.81
N ALA A 429 -16.60 -9.48 -20.28
CA ALA A 429 -16.77 -8.30 -21.12
C ALA A 429 -17.27 -8.64 -22.55
N PHE A 430 -17.07 -9.87 -23.01
CA PHE A 430 -17.57 -10.38 -24.28
C PHE A 430 -18.73 -11.38 -24.04
N PRO A 431 -19.98 -10.91 -23.87
CA PRO A 431 -21.13 -11.78 -23.69
C PRO A 431 -21.46 -12.45 -25.03
N SER A 432 -20.72 -13.49 -25.39
CA SER A 432 -21.28 -14.54 -26.23
C SER A 432 -22.17 -15.41 -25.33
N GLU A 433 -23.28 -15.93 -25.83
CA GLU A 433 -24.11 -16.95 -25.14
C GLU A 433 -23.35 -18.28 -24.90
N ASN A 434 -22.01 -18.25 -24.92
CA ASN A 434 -21.13 -19.39 -24.84
C ASN A 434 -20.86 -19.72 -23.38
N HIS A 435 -21.55 -20.75 -22.89
CA HIS A 435 -21.42 -21.29 -21.53
C HIS A 435 -19.96 -21.52 -21.10
N ASN A 436 -19.05 -21.83 -22.04
CA ASN A 436 -17.63 -22.04 -21.75
C ASN A 436 -16.91 -20.79 -21.24
N HIS A 437 -17.19 -19.60 -21.78
CA HIS A 437 -16.56 -18.35 -21.31
C HIS A 437 -16.96 -18.01 -19.88
N LEU A 438 -18.22 -18.30 -19.53
CA LEU A 438 -18.73 -18.10 -18.19
C LEU A 438 -18.11 -19.07 -17.17
N VAL A 439 -17.87 -20.33 -17.56
CA VAL A 439 -17.14 -21.30 -16.74
C VAL A 439 -15.69 -20.87 -16.51
N GLU A 440 -15.00 -20.39 -17.55
CA GLU A 440 -13.65 -19.86 -17.40
C GLU A 440 -13.59 -18.61 -16.53
N ALA A 441 -14.50 -17.65 -16.72
CA ALA A 441 -14.59 -16.47 -15.86
C ALA A 441 -14.77 -16.83 -14.38
N PHE A 442 -15.60 -17.84 -14.10
CA PHE A 442 -15.79 -18.37 -12.75
C PHE A 442 -14.52 -19.02 -12.20
N SER A 443 -13.85 -19.84 -13.00
CA SER A 443 -12.56 -20.46 -12.66
C SER A 443 -11.50 -19.42 -12.28
N MET A 444 -11.31 -18.41 -13.14
CA MET A 444 -10.34 -17.33 -12.89
C MET A 444 -10.70 -16.54 -11.63
N SER A 445 -11.99 -16.29 -11.38
CA SER A 445 -12.47 -15.62 -10.15
C SER A 445 -12.15 -16.44 -8.89
N LYS A 446 -12.30 -17.77 -8.94
CA LYS A 446 -11.93 -18.66 -7.83
C LYS A 446 -10.43 -18.57 -7.52
N ILE A 447 -9.59 -18.64 -8.55
CA ILE A 447 -8.13 -18.58 -8.39
C ILE A 447 -7.70 -17.22 -7.82
N SER A 448 -8.28 -16.12 -8.32
CA SER A 448 -8.04 -14.77 -7.79
C SER A 448 -8.41 -14.66 -6.30
N ALA A 449 -9.58 -15.17 -5.91
CA ALA A 449 -10.01 -15.19 -4.52
C ALA A 449 -9.11 -16.06 -3.63
N ALA A 450 -8.64 -17.20 -4.13
CA ALA A 450 -7.73 -18.08 -3.42
C ALA A 450 -6.37 -17.41 -3.13
N TYR A 451 -5.76 -16.75 -4.12
CA TYR A 451 -4.51 -15.99 -3.91
C TYR A 451 -4.71 -14.80 -2.97
N SER A 452 -5.83 -14.08 -3.10
CA SER A 452 -6.14 -12.96 -2.20
C SER A 452 -6.25 -13.43 -0.74
N LEU A 453 -6.92 -14.56 -0.51
CA LEU A 453 -7.09 -15.16 0.82
C LEU A 453 -5.76 -15.71 1.39
N LEU A 454 -4.95 -16.35 0.55
CA LEU A 454 -3.61 -16.81 0.93
C LEU A 454 -2.75 -15.64 1.38
N LEU A 455 -2.72 -14.56 0.59
CA LEU A 455 -1.95 -13.36 0.90
C LEU A 455 -2.42 -12.71 2.21
N ALA A 456 -3.72 -12.60 2.43
CA ALA A 456 -4.28 -12.11 3.70
C ALA A 456 -3.88 -12.97 4.90
N ALA A 457 -3.91 -14.30 4.76
CA ALA A 457 -3.55 -15.21 5.83
C ALA A 457 -2.05 -15.19 6.16
N VAL A 458 -1.20 -15.15 5.14
CA VAL A 458 0.26 -15.05 5.29
C VAL A 458 0.64 -13.73 5.96
N THR A 459 0.08 -12.62 5.52
CA THR A 459 0.40 -11.30 6.07
C THR A 459 -0.19 -11.10 7.46
N GLN A 460 -1.33 -11.72 7.77
CA GLN A 460 -1.85 -11.83 9.13
C GLN A 460 -0.87 -12.53 10.07
N HIS A 461 -0.27 -13.62 9.63
CA HIS A 461 0.75 -14.31 10.42
C HIS A 461 1.95 -13.40 10.71
N LEU A 462 2.44 -12.67 9.71
CA LEU A 462 3.51 -11.69 9.91
C LEU A 462 3.10 -10.55 10.87
N PHE A 463 1.86 -10.07 10.77
CA PHE A 463 1.32 -9.02 11.64
C PHE A 463 1.27 -9.44 13.12
N LEU A 464 1.05 -10.72 13.42
CA LEU A 464 1.11 -11.23 14.80
C LEU A 464 2.53 -11.12 15.41
N HIS A 465 3.56 -10.99 14.57
CA HIS A 465 4.96 -10.83 14.98
C HIS A 465 5.50 -9.40 14.81
N GLU A 466 4.83 -8.56 14.03
CA GLU A 466 5.14 -7.14 13.84
C GLU A 466 3.84 -6.35 13.64
N SER A 467 3.34 -5.74 14.72
CA SER A 467 2.06 -5.02 14.75
C SER A 467 2.03 -3.80 13.84
N SER A 468 3.18 -3.27 13.41
CA SER A 468 3.21 -2.15 12.47
C SER A 468 2.71 -2.51 11.06
N LEU A 469 2.51 -3.79 10.75
CA LEU A 469 1.94 -4.27 9.48
C LEU A 469 0.41 -4.08 9.37
N ILE A 470 -0.22 -3.46 10.37
CA ILE A 470 -1.70 -3.33 10.47
C ILE A 470 -2.35 -2.73 9.21
N VAL A 471 -1.75 -1.70 8.61
CA VAL A 471 -2.28 -1.08 7.37
C VAL A 471 -2.30 -2.08 6.22
N THR A 472 -1.19 -2.78 6.04
CA THR A 472 -1.00 -3.74 4.96
C THR A 472 -1.93 -4.94 5.09
N VAL A 473 -2.02 -5.53 6.29
CA VAL A 473 -2.90 -6.69 6.54
C VAL A 473 -4.38 -6.31 6.44
N ALA A 474 -4.77 -5.09 6.87
CA ALA A 474 -6.13 -4.60 6.70
C ALA A 474 -6.53 -4.56 5.21
N ASN A 475 -5.67 -4.00 4.36
CA ASN A 475 -5.88 -3.95 2.92
C ASN A 475 -6.02 -5.34 2.31
N TYR A 476 -5.17 -6.30 2.68
CA TYR A 476 -5.26 -7.65 2.13
C TYR A 476 -6.52 -8.41 2.57
N TRP A 477 -7.00 -8.22 3.80
CA TRP A 477 -8.30 -8.77 4.22
C TRP A 477 -9.47 -8.16 3.46
N ILE A 478 -9.44 -6.85 3.20
CA ILE A 478 -10.44 -6.18 2.37
C ILE A 478 -10.42 -6.76 0.95
N CYS A 479 -9.25 -6.85 0.32
CA CYS A 479 -9.10 -7.42 -1.02
C CYS A 479 -9.57 -8.87 -1.09
N ALA A 480 -9.25 -9.71 -0.09
CA ALA A 480 -9.73 -11.09 -0.02
C ALA A 480 -11.26 -11.15 0.05
N GLY A 481 -11.85 -10.31 0.91
CA GLY A 481 -13.30 -10.19 1.04
C GLY A 481 -13.98 -9.72 -0.25
N GLU A 482 -13.42 -8.72 -0.93
CA GLU A 482 -13.93 -8.23 -2.21
C GLU A 482 -13.83 -9.27 -3.33
N SER A 483 -12.73 -10.03 -3.40
CA SER A 483 -12.55 -11.09 -4.40
C SER A 483 -13.53 -12.25 -4.18
N LEU A 484 -13.80 -12.63 -2.91
CA LEU A 484 -14.81 -13.62 -2.56
C LEU A 484 -16.23 -13.12 -2.88
N ALA A 485 -16.52 -11.86 -2.55
CA ALA A 485 -17.77 -11.20 -2.91
C ALA A 485 -18.00 -11.15 -4.44
N PHE A 486 -16.95 -10.87 -5.21
CA PHE A 486 -16.99 -10.89 -6.67
C PHE A 486 -17.33 -12.28 -7.20
N LEU A 487 -16.72 -13.33 -6.65
CA LEU A 487 -17.01 -14.72 -6.99
C LEU A 487 -18.48 -15.09 -6.74
N CYS A 488 -19.03 -14.73 -5.58
CA CYS A 488 -20.43 -14.99 -5.22
C CYS A 488 -21.45 -14.29 -6.14
N ARG A 489 -21.08 -13.18 -6.79
CA ARG A 489 -21.96 -12.39 -7.68
C ARG A 489 -21.97 -12.86 -9.13
N SER A 490 -21.12 -13.82 -9.50
CA SER A 490 -21.06 -14.31 -10.87
C SER A 490 -22.37 -15.00 -11.30
N SER A 491 -22.82 -14.79 -12.53
CA SER A 491 -24.05 -15.42 -13.08
C SER A 491 -23.97 -16.96 -13.12
N MET A 492 -22.74 -17.50 -13.17
CA MET A 492 -22.48 -18.92 -13.03
C MET A 492 -22.64 -19.45 -11.62
N TRP A 493 -22.49 -18.62 -10.59
CA TRP A 493 -22.84 -19.02 -9.23
C TRP A 493 -24.31 -19.40 -9.12
N ALA A 494 -25.19 -18.54 -9.66
CA ALA A 494 -26.62 -18.82 -9.73
C ALA A 494 -26.96 -20.04 -10.61
N THR A 495 -26.16 -20.30 -11.65
CA THR A 495 -26.34 -21.47 -12.54
C THR A 495 -25.80 -22.77 -11.92
N PHE A 496 -24.67 -22.71 -11.20
CA PHE A 496 -24.08 -23.79 -10.40
C PHE A 496 -25.04 -24.21 -9.27
N LEU A 497 -25.63 -23.23 -8.57
CA LEU A 497 -26.70 -23.45 -7.60
C LEU A 497 -27.94 -24.09 -8.24
N LYS A 498 -28.36 -23.63 -9.44
CA LYS A 498 -29.52 -24.19 -10.16
C LYS A 498 -29.29 -25.60 -10.71
N LEU A 499 -28.06 -25.96 -11.09
CA LEU A 499 -27.73 -27.30 -11.60
C LEU A 499 -27.73 -28.37 -10.49
N GLN A 500 -27.68 -27.97 -9.21
CA GLN A 500 -27.49 -28.86 -8.07
C GLN A 500 -28.53 -28.71 -6.94
N ALA A 501 -29.56 -27.86 -7.08
CA ALA A 501 -30.56 -27.65 -6.03
C ALA A 501 -31.72 -28.66 -6.07
N SER A 502 -31.69 -29.62 -5.14
CA SER A 502 -32.90 -30.09 -4.43
C SER A 502 -32.79 -29.74 -2.94
N ILE A 503 -33.40 -28.61 -2.57
CA ILE A 503 -33.96 -28.17 -1.26
C ILE A 503 -33.21 -28.54 0.05
N SER A 504 -32.90 -27.53 0.88
CA SER A 504 -33.42 -27.38 2.27
C SER A 504 -33.12 -25.98 2.83
N GLU A 505 -34.18 -25.24 3.14
CA GLU A 505 -34.18 -24.07 4.02
C GLU A 505 -34.10 -24.58 5.47
N ASN A 506 -32.95 -24.47 6.12
CA ASN A 506 -32.82 -24.38 7.59
C ASN A 506 -31.33 -24.38 7.99
N MET A 507 -30.72 -23.19 8.10
CA MET A 507 -29.50 -22.92 8.89
C MET A 507 -29.22 -21.40 8.81
N LEU A 508 -30.07 -20.61 9.48
CA LEU A 508 -30.07 -19.13 9.38
C LEU A 508 -29.78 -18.41 10.69
N LEU A 509 -29.29 -19.08 11.75
CA LEU A 509 -29.25 -18.45 13.09
C LEU A 509 -27.90 -18.39 13.82
N THR A 510 -26.84 -19.05 13.36
CA THR A 510 -25.58 -19.14 14.13
C THR A 510 -24.47 -18.20 13.63
N SER A 511 -24.42 -17.85 12.34
CA SER A 511 -23.42 -16.93 11.78
C SER A 511 -23.81 -15.44 11.90
N HIS A 512 -25.10 -15.12 11.87
CA HIS A 512 -25.61 -13.74 11.95
C HIS A 512 -25.29 -13.02 13.26
N ASN A 513 -25.13 -13.75 14.36
CA ASN A 513 -24.91 -13.16 15.69
C ASN A 513 -23.45 -12.71 15.91
N CYS A 514 -22.47 -13.27 15.19
CA CYS A 514 -21.06 -13.02 15.46
C CYS A 514 -20.64 -11.59 15.07
N TYR A 515 -20.96 -11.16 13.85
CA TYR A 515 -20.53 -9.84 13.39
C TYR A 515 -21.45 -8.70 13.85
N GLN A 516 -22.73 -8.94 14.15
CA GLN A 516 -23.64 -7.89 14.65
C GLN A 516 -23.23 -7.35 16.02
N ALA A 517 -22.86 -8.23 16.96
CA ALA A 517 -22.39 -7.82 18.28
C ALA A 517 -21.06 -7.04 18.18
N ILE A 518 -20.16 -7.47 17.28
CA ILE A 518 -18.87 -6.82 17.10
C ILE A 518 -19.00 -5.47 16.36
N ILE A 519 -19.82 -5.38 15.32
CA ILE A 519 -20.13 -4.10 14.66
C ILE A 519 -20.76 -3.12 15.65
N ALA A 520 -21.71 -3.59 16.47
CA ALA A 520 -22.33 -2.74 17.49
C ALA A 520 -21.30 -2.24 18.53
N ASP A 521 -20.36 -3.06 18.98
CA ASP A 521 -19.33 -2.64 19.94
C ASP A 521 -18.26 -1.72 19.33
N VAL A 522 -17.79 -2.01 18.10
CA VAL A 522 -16.70 -1.28 17.42
C VAL A 522 -17.16 0.09 16.93
N PHE A 523 -18.39 0.19 16.42
CA PHE A 523 -18.88 1.44 15.83
C PHE A 523 -19.72 2.29 16.80
N ALA A 524 -19.99 1.81 18.03
CA ALA A 524 -20.68 2.56 19.09
C ALA A 524 -19.80 3.60 19.81
N GLY A 525 -18.57 3.83 19.37
CA GLY A 525 -17.73 4.91 19.91
C GLY A 525 -17.15 4.64 21.30
N LYS A 526 -17.01 3.37 21.69
CA LYS A 526 -16.21 2.99 22.86
C LYS A 526 -14.71 3.18 22.54
N GLU A 527 -13.93 3.60 23.54
CA GLU A 527 -12.46 3.63 23.46
C GLU A 527 -11.91 2.24 23.12
N LEU A 528 -11.01 2.18 22.13
CA LEU A 528 -10.43 0.93 21.64
C LEU A 528 -9.11 0.65 22.35
N THR A 529 -9.17 -0.09 23.46
CA THR A 529 -7.98 -0.54 24.17
C THR A 529 -7.26 -1.67 23.40
N SER A 530 -5.96 -1.85 23.60
CA SER A 530 -5.20 -2.92 22.95
C SER A 530 -5.70 -4.32 23.33
N GLU A 531 -6.20 -4.50 24.56
CA GLU A 531 -6.78 -5.77 25.04
C GLU A 531 -8.07 -6.11 24.30
N LEU A 532 -8.99 -5.14 24.22
CA LEU A 532 -10.23 -5.29 23.45
C LEU A 532 -9.91 -5.54 21.98
N PHE A 533 -8.87 -4.88 21.46
CA PHE A 533 -8.43 -5.07 20.09
C PHE A 533 -8.01 -6.51 19.80
N ALA A 534 -7.16 -7.09 20.66
CA ALA A 534 -6.70 -8.46 20.55
C ALA A 534 -7.85 -9.48 20.70
N GLU A 535 -8.76 -9.26 21.66
CA GLU A 535 -9.91 -10.14 21.90
C GLU A 535 -10.81 -10.24 20.65
N LYS A 536 -11.22 -9.09 20.10
CA LYS A 536 -12.10 -9.05 18.93
C LYS A 536 -11.42 -9.57 17.68
N SER A 537 -10.12 -9.30 17.51
CA SER A 537 -9.32 -9.88 16.42
C SER A 537 -9.32 -11.40 16.48
N GLY A 538 -9.11 -11.98 17.67
CA GLY A 538 -9.18 -13.43 17.88
C GLY A 538 -10.55 -14.02 17.53
N GLN A 539 -11.65 -13.32 17.83
CA GLN A 539 -12.99 -13.77 17.46
C GLN A 539 -13.18 -13.82 15.94
N PHE A 540 -12.78 -12.77 15.21
CA PHE A 540 -12.85 -12.75 13.75
C PHE A 540 -11.99 -13.86 13.12
N LEU A 541 -10.74 -13.99 13.55
CA LEU A 541 -9.80 -14.96 12.99
C LEU A 541 -10.26 -16.40 13.20
N ASN A 542 -10.84 -16.72 14.36
CA ASN A 542 -11.44 -18.04 14.60
C ASN A 542 -12.60 -18.35 13.63
N CYS A 543 -13.48 -17.38 13.37
CA CYS A 543 -14.54 -17.54 12.38
C CYS A 543 -14.00 -17.75 10.97
N ILE A 544 -13.01 -16.94 10.58
CA ILE A 544 -12.36 -17.03 9.27
C ILE A 544 -11.71 -18.41 9.10
N VAL A 545 -10.87 -18.86 10.04
CA VAL A 545 -10.21 -20.19 9.98
C VAL A 545 -11.21 -21.30 9.73
N ASN A 546 -12.28 -21.34 10.51
CA ASN A 546 -13.28 -22.41 10.42
C ASN A 546 -13.98 -22.45 9.04
N LEU A 547 -14.16 -21.30 8.41
CA LEU A 547 -14.74 -21.20 7.07
C LEU A 547 -13.71 -21.54 5.98
N VAL A 548 -12.48 -21.04 6.11
CA VAL A 548 -11.39 -21.32 5.18
C VAL A 548 -11.08 -22.81 5.12
N GLU A 549 -10.96 -23.50 6.26
CA GLU A 549 -10.65 -24.94 6.29
C GLU A 549 -11.68 -25.79 5.52
N LYS A 550 -12.95 -25.36 5.50
CA LYS A 550 -14.01 -26.01 4.71
C LYS A 550 -13.89 -25.70 3.22
N LEU A 551 -13.64 -24.44 2.87
CA LEU A 551 -13.77 -23.93 1.50
C LEU A 551 -12.47 -23.96 0.69
N TRP A 552 -11.32 -24.10 1.34
CA TRP A 552 -10.01 -24.02 0.69
C TRP A 552 -9.84 -25.03 -0.44
N ASN A 553 -10.36 -26.25 -0.24
CA ASN A 553 -10.34 -27.30 -1.24
C ASN A 553 -11.10 -26.93 -2.52
N PHE A 554 -12.22 -26.22 -2.38
CA PHE A 554 -13.04 -25.74 -3.49
C PHE A 554 -12.35 -24.58 -4.23
N LEU A 555 -11.78 -23.63 -3.49
CA LEU A 555 -11.08 -22.47 -4.06
C LEU A 555 -9.83 -22.85 -4.85
N THR A 556 -9.17 -23.94 -4.47
CA THR A 556 -7.88 -24.37 -5.06
C THR A 556 -7.99 -25.51 -6.08
N GLU A 557 -9.20 -25.92 -6.46
CA GLU A 557 -9.41 -27.08 -7.35
C GLU A 557 -8.83 -26.91 -8.77
N GLU A 558 -8.62 -25.69 -9.24
CA GLU A 558 -8.22 -25.40 -10.63
C GLU A 558 -6.83 -24.77 -10.76
N GLY A 559 -6.27 -24.22 -9.68
CA GLY A 559 -4.94 -23.58 -9.68
C GLY A 559 -3.78 -24.58 -9.63
N SER A 560 -2.77 -24.40 -10.46
CA SER A 560 -1.66 -25.36 -10.58
C SER A 560 -0.76 -25.36 -9.33
N HIS A 561 -0.30 -24.17 -8.92
CA HIS A 561 0.50 -23.97 -7.71
C HIS A 561 -0.33 -24.09 -6.43
N LEU A 562 -1.56 -23.55 -6.43
CA LEU A 562 -2.48 -23.60 -5.29
C LEU A 562 -2.81 -25.04 -4.86
N LYS A 563 -2.86 -26.01 -5.79
CA LYS A 563 -3.02 -27.45 -5.47
C LYS A 563 -1.87 -28.03 -4.65
N GLU A 564 -0.65 -27.55 -4.87
CA GLU A 564 0.49 -27.98 -4.05
C GLU A 564 0.37 -27.40 -2.65
N ILE A 565 0.07 -26.10 -2.53
CA ILE A 565 -0.15 -25.43 -1.24
C ILE A 565 -1.33 -26.05 -0.47
N ARG A 566 -2.38 -26.48 -1.19
CA ARG A 566 -3.63 -27.05 -0.65
C ARG A 566 -3.42 -28.06 0.47
N ASN A 567 -2.41 -28.92 0.34
CA ASN A 567 -2.17 -30.02 1.28
C ASN A 567 -1.20 -29.66 2.42
N HIS A 568 -0.62 -28.46 2.39
CA HIS A 568 0.51 -28.09 3.24
C HIS A 568 0.28 -26.83 4.07
N ILE A 569 -0.70 -26.01 3.71
CA ILE A 569 -1.05 -24.82 4.48
C ILE A 569 -1.91 -25.18 5.71
N ASN A 570 -1.46 -24.74 6.88
CA ASN A 570 -2.23 -24.83 8.11
C ASN A 570 -2.77 -23.43 8.47
N PHE A 571 -3.96 -23.09 7.98
CA PHE A 571 -4.59 -21.79 8.24
C PHE A 571 -4.79 -21.52 9.73
N ARG A 572 -5.07 -22.56 10.53
CA ARG A 572 -5.19 -22.39 11.98
C ARG A 572 -3.86 -21.94 12.60
N GLY A 573 -2.75 -22.52 12.17
CA GLY A 573 -1.41 -22.10 12.60
C GLY A 573 -1.02 -20.69 12.13
N LEU A 574 -1.53 -20.23 10.99
CA LEU A 574 -1.29 -18.88 10.46
C LEU A 574 -2.13 -17.80 11.15
N LEU A 575 -3.39 -18.12 11.44
CA LEU A 575 -4.39 -17.14 11.86
C LEU A 575 -4.65 -17.17 13.37
N VAL A 576 -4.41 -18.29 14.04
CA VAL A 576 -4.68 -18.48 15.48
C VAL A 576 -3.39 -19.00 16.12
N ALA A 577 -2.54 -18.09 16.56
CA ALA A 577 -1.25 -18.43 17.13
C ALA A 577 -1.38 -19.41 18.32
N GLU A 578 -0.74 -20.57 18.24
CA GLU A 578 -0.34 -21.34 19.41
C GLU A 578 1.09 -20.92 19.79
N SER A 579 1.27 -20.29 20.96
CA SER A 579 2.53 -20.07 21.73
C SER A 579 3.87 -19.84 20.97
N PRO A 580 4.69 -18.81 21.31
CA PRO A 580 5.81 -18.33 20.48
C PRO A 580 7.06 -19.23 20.36
N TYR A 581 7.04 -20.47 20.84
CA TYR A 581 8.22 -21.34 20.97
C TYR A 581 8.16 -22.62 20.13
N LYS A 582 7.65 -22.55 18.89
CA LYS A 582 7.88 -23.60 17.90
C LYS A 582 8.51 -23.01 16.64
N SER A 583 9.84 -23.01 16.73
CA SER A 583 10.83 -22.68 15.72
C SER A 583 10.44 -23.09 14.29
N ILE A 584 10.88 -22.29 13.31
CA ILE A 584 10.75 -22.39 11.85
C ILE A 584 10.81 -23.84 11.32
N THR A 585 11.49 -24.73 12.04
CA THR A 585 11.53 -26.19 11.85
C THR A 585 10.18 -26.91 11.74
N HIS A 586 9.07 -26.39 12.28
CA HIS A 586 7.75 -27.05 12.17
C HIS A 586 6.87 -26.57 11.00
N LEU A 587 7.18 -25.43 10.36
CA LEU A 587 6.54 -24.99 9.11
C LEU A 587 7.25 -25.51 7.86
N ILE A 588 8.24 -26.39 8.04
CA ILE A 588 8.77 -27.20 6.95
C ILE A 588 7.61 -28.05 6.43
N CYS A 589 7.18 -27.75 5.20
CA CYS A 589 6.37 -28.62 4.39
C CYS A 589 7.03 -30.00 4.35
N ASN A 590 6.59 -30.90 5.24
CA ASN A 590 6.93 -32.32 5.16
C ASN A 590 6.13 -32.88 3.98
N CYS A 591 6.65 -32.66 2.78
CA CYS A 591 6.32 -33.45 1.61
C CYS A 591 6.48 -34.93 2.02
N TYR A 592 5.43 -35.72 1.82
CA TYR A 592 5.25 -37.12 2.21
C TYR A 592 4.64 -37.40 3.60
N ARG A 593 3.31 -37.60 3.61
CA ARG A 593 2.69 -38.91 3.92
C ARG A 593 1.16 -38.91 3.74
N ASN A 594 0.70 -39.92 2.97
CA ASN A 594 -0.61 -40.58 2.86
C ASN A 594 -1.90 -39.88 3.30
N VAL A 595 -2.75 -39.65 2.30
CA VAL A 595 -4.12 -39.12 2.34
C VAL A 595 -5.14 -40.25 2.60
N PRO A 596 -6.12 -40.08 3.51
CA PRO A 596 -7.36 -40.83 3.47
C PRO A 596 -8.35 -40.16 2.49
N ARG A 597 -8.87 -40.93 1.54
CA ARG A 597 -9.99 -40.52 0.68
C ARG A 597 -11.27 -40.35 1.51
N PHE A 598 -12.00 -39.27 1.28
CA PHE A 598 -13.39 -39.17 1.71
C PHE A 598 -14.32 -38.84 0.53
N GLU A 599 -15.45 -39.53 0.51
CA GLU A 599 -16.44 -39.58 -0.56
C GLU A 599 -17.38 -38.37 -0.51
N ALA A 600 -17.69 -37.83 -1.68
CA ALA A 600 -18.61 -36.71 -1.86
C ALA A 600 -20.07 -37.20 -1.90
N ASN A 601 -20.98 -36.54 -1.17
CA ASN A 601 -22.31 -36.12 -1.63
C ASN A 601 -23.10 -35.38 -0.53
N ALA A 602 -23.88 -34.37 -0.94
CA ALA A 602 -24.88 -33.56 -0.20
C ALA A 602 -24.46 -32.23 0.50
N HIS A 603 -23.36 -31.57 0.10
CA HIS A 603 -22.79 -30.39 0.81
C HIS A 603 -23.04 -28.98 0.21
N ILE A 604 -23.66 -28.86 -0.96
CA ILE A 604 -23.40 -27.73 -1.89
C ILE A 604 -24.17 -26.44 -1.57
N SER A 605 -25.36 -26.51 -0.94
CA SER A 605 -26.10 -25.31 -0.51
C SER A 605 -25.44 -24.61 0.69
N GLN A 606 -24.76 -25.38 1.54
CA GLN A 606 -24.05 -24.87 2.71
C GLN A 606 -22.73 -24.19 2.31
N ASP A 607 -22.00 -24.77 1.35
CA ASP A 607 -20.73 -24.20 0.86
C ASP A 607 -20.91 -22.81 0.25
N SER A 608 -22.07 -22.55 -0.37
CA SER A 608 -22.39 -21.25 -0.96
C SER A 608 -22.56 -20.15 0.08
N MET A 609 -23.33 -20.44 1.13
CA MET A 609 -23.51 -19.53 2.26
C MET A 609 -22.21 -19.37 3.06
N ASP A 610 -21.46 -20.45 3.25
CA ASP A 610 -20.16 -20.42 3.93
C ASP A 610 -19.16 -19.53 3.15
N LEU A 611 -19.16 -19.56 1.81
CA LEU A 611 -18.31 -18.70 0.96
C LEU A 611 -18.67 -17.22 1.08
N PHE A 612 -19.96 -16.91 1.02
CA PHE A 612 -20.45 -15.55 1.24
C PHE A 612 -20.08 -15.05 2.64
N HIS A 613 -20.31 -15.87 3.68
CA HIS A 613 -19.94 -15.55 5.05
C HIS A 613 -18.43 -15.34 5.21
N LEU A 614 -17.60 -16.15 4.54
CA LEU A 614 -16.15 -15.96 4.55
C LEU A 614 -15.77 -14.60 3.97
N GLY A 615 -16.36 -14.23 2.82
CA GLY A 615 -16.15 -12.92 2.20
C GLY A 615 -16.54 -11.77 3.14
N VAL A 616 -17.71 -11.86 3.78
CA VAL A 616 -18.19 -10.88 4.76
C VAL A 616 -17.26 -10.79 5.98
N HIS A 617 -16.82 -11.92 6.54
CA HIS A 617 -15.90 -11.92 7.68
C HIS A 617 -14.55 -11.29 7.32
N CYS A 618 -14.00 -11.56 6.13
CA CYS A 618 -12.78 -10.93 5.64
C CYS A 618 -12.96 -9.41 5.51
N LEU A 619 -14.05 -8.95 4.90
CA LEU A 619 -14.35 -7.52 4.74
C LEU A 619 -14.48 -6.81 6.08
N ILE A 620 -15.24 -7.37 7.02
CA ILE A 620 -15.49 -6.75 8.33
C ILE A 620 -14.20 -6.73 9.15
N TYR A 621 -13.42 -7.81 9.14
CA TYR A 621 -12.15 -7.84 9.86
C TYR A 621 -11.13 -6.86 9.26
N GLY A 622 -11.03 -6.79 7.93
CA GLY A 622 -10.21 -5.78 7.26
C GLY A 622 -10.66 -4.35 7.56
N ALA A 623 -11.97 -4.09 7.59
CA ALA A 623 -12.53 -2.80 8.01
C ALA A 623 -12.23 -2.47 9.48
N TYR A 624 -12.25 -3.48 10.35
CA TYR A 624 -11.91 -3.35 11.76
C TYR A 624 -10.44 -2.97 11.98
N LEU A 625 -9.52 -3.61 11.26
CA LEU A 625 -8.10 -3.24 11.29
C LEU A 625 -7.87 -1.85 10.68
N SER A 626 -8.55 -1.55 9.57
CA SER A 626 -8.51 -0.23 8.93
C SER A 626 -9.05 0.89 9.83
N PHE A 627 -9.98 0.61 10.74
CA PHE A 627 -10.48 1.61 11.69
C PHE A 627 -9.36 2.19 12.57
N VAL A 628 -8.39 1.37 12.97
CA VAL A 628 -7.21 1.81 13.72
C VAL A 628 -6.43 2.87 12.93
N CYS A 629 -6.23 2.62 11.63
CA CYS A 629 -5.38 3.43 10.76
C CYS A 629 -6.09 4.64 10.14
N PHE A 630 -7.39 4.49 9.84
CA PHE A 630 -8.12 5.39 8.95
C PHE A 630 -9.35 6.06 9.57
N SER A 631 -9.66 5.77 10.85
CA SER A 631 -10.88 6.19 11.55
C SER A 631 -12.17 5.72 10.84
N LYS A 632 -13.34 6.31 11.15
CA LYS A 632 -14.59 6.04 10.41
C LYS A 632 -14.42 6.48 8.96
N GLN A 633 -13.99 5.57 8.09
CA GLN A 633 -14.12 5.71 6.64
C GLN A 633 -15.60 5.45 6.29
N PRO A 634 -16.39 6.48 5.95
CA PRO A 634 -17.78 6.28 5.58
C PRO A 634 -17.91 5.42 4.32
N HIS A 635 -16.89 5.32 3.46
CA HIS A 635 -16.96 4.60 2.19
C HIS A 635 -16.78 3.09 2.32
N LEU A 636 -15.77 2.61 3.06
CA LEU A 636 -15.59 1.17 3.25
C LEU A 636 -16.72 0.57 4.10
N ALA A 637 -17.12 1.30 5.16
CA ALA A 637 -18.32 0.98 5.92
C ALA A 637 -19.57 1.11 5.03
N SER A 638 -19.71 2.13 4.18
CA SER A 638 -20.87 2.26 3.29
C SER A 638 -20.91 1.20 2.21
N ASP A 639 -19.80 0.71 1.67
CA ASP A 639 -19.79 -0.27 0.60
C ASP A 639 -19.95 -1.69 1.16
N VAL A 640 -19.39 -1.98 2.34
CA VAL A 640 -19.71 -3.20 3.12
C VAL A 640 -21.16 -3.17 3.62
N VAL A 641 -21.66 -2.03 4.10
CA VAL A 641 -23.06 -1.87 4.53
C VAL A 641 -24.02 -1.92 3.33
N LYS A 642 -23.72 -1.25 2.21
CA LYS A 642 -24.50 -1.38 0.96
C LYS A 642 -24.47 -2.81 0.44
N PHE A 643 -23.32 -3.49 0.51
CA PHE A 643 -23.17 -4.91 0.18
C PHE A 643 -24.09 -5.78 1.05
N LEU A 644 -24.17 -5.50 2.35
CA LEU A 644 -25.05 -6.20 3.30
C LEU A 644 -26.54 -5.80 3.19
N TYR A 645 -26.87 -4.58 2.71
CA TYR A 645 -28.25 -4.11 2.49
C TYR A 645 -28.83 -4.57 1.16
N HIS A 646 -28.02 -4.75 0.10
CA HIS A 646 -28.50 -5.13 -1.23
C HIS A 646 -28.94 -6.61 -1.32
N GLU A 647 -28.57 -7.44 -0.33
CA GLU A 647 -28.93 -8.86 -0.21
C GLU A 647 -30.07 -9.11 0.81
N ASP A 648 -30.82 -8.08 1.22
CA ASP A 648 -31.92 -8.16 2.22
C ASP A 648 -31.53 -8.70 3.62
N ILE A 649 -30.24 -8.89 3.91
CA ILE A 649 -29.73 -9.44 5.19
C ILE A 649 -29.90 -8.43 6.36
N LEU A 650 -29.94 -7.12 6.08
CA LEU A 650 -30.09 -6.05 7.08
C LEU A 650 -31.46 -5.34 7.03
N SER A 651 -32.43 -5.82 6.26
CA SER A 651 -33.74 -5.17 6.06
C SER A 651 -34.56 -4.97 7.35
N GLY A 652 -34.17 -5.63 8.45
CA GLY A 652 -34.76 -5.45 9.79
C GLY A 652 -34.08 -4.44 10.72
N ILE A 653 -32.96 -3.80 10.32
CA ILE A 653 -32.18 -2.91 11.21
C ILE A 653 -32.21 -1.48 10.65
N GLN A 654 -32.93 -0.59 11.33
CA GLN A 654 -32.72 0.86 11.19
C GLN A 654 -31.39 1.22 11.86
N LEU A 655 -30.29 1.22 11.10
CA LEU A 655 -29.08 1.93 11.51
C LEU A 655 -29.34 3.42 11.33
N LYS A 656 -29.57 4.14 12.44
CA LYS A 656 -29.47 5.59 12.46
C LYS A 656 -27.98 5.93 12.42
N PHE A 657 -27.51 6.32 11.23
CA PHE A 657 -26.20 6.94 11.01
C PHE A 657 -26.16 8.35 11.59
#